data_AF-A0AAV9T228-F1
#
_entry.id   AF-A0AAV9T228-F1
#
_cell.length_a   1.000
_cell.length_b   1.000
_cell.length_c   1.000
_cell.angle_alpha   90.00
_cell.angle_beta   90.00
_cell.angle_gamma   90.00
#
_symmetry.space_group_name_H-M   'P 1'
#
loop_
_entity.id
_entity.type
_entity.pdbx_description
1 polymer ?
#
loop_
_entity_poly.entity_id
_entity_poly.type
_entity_poly.pdbx_seq_one_letter_code
_entity_poly.pdbx_strand_id
1 'polypeptide(L)'
;MRLNPLVAGTAGLAMVSLAIAQEKCGSEEPAPEAYKAAVGLRAAQRAEGISAGFLSKREEGLLITTYLHVVEDEAHRGFVTDTMINDQMRVLNETFAPHNIQFVVKNLTHTVNDAWTRQARIKEKAEALRQGAYDELNIYFETGLMTNPNSATGVGSFPVEDPWNTGINGTSWYTYDGCHVSVGTMPGGPGVPWDPEDNQGKTATHEVGHWFGLFHVFDGFDCYGEGDLIDDTPATMVATVGCPETQDSCPDHPGLDPIHNYMDYTKHACLSEFTPLQEEQIDINPTDNNPESSLPRVAENEKNGASPTSPEGHRSSEPVDFKEGGYGWVVVGCVFLINAHTWGLNSSYAVFLAYYLNSGAFPDASPIVLAFVGGLSFSVALLIAPIVTFCIPRIGTQPTLGIGVVVQAAALIGASFTTQIWHLLLSQGIGFGVGMGFTFNSTVGVVPQWFVTRRSFANSIATAGSGLGGLVYSLGTNAMIRNIGLPWAFRILAILSFVVNGACCLMMKDRNKALGSVHVAFHKDIFKRIEFWLFVSWGFFGLFGYVISVFSLADYAHTVGFNASQGSILSAMFNLSQGIGRPVIGLVSDRFGRINVAGLGTLIAGLATFFIWIFAGKHFAGTIVFALFGAFAGVLWPTVGPVGAEVVGIQLLPSALSIFWMILVIPATFAEPIALTIKTSGVDAYLNVQLFTGVMYIAAFISIWFLRVWKIRELETIALSEGHHEDVLRNDDAVSLTTSRRTELKPGIFRSMFQGMLTLKRV
;
A
#
# COMPACT_ATOMS: atom_id res chain seq x y z
N MET A 1 22.12 -34.61 3.12
CA MET A 1 22.24 -33.95 1.80
C MET A 1 23.11 -32.70 2.01
N ARG A 2 24.33 -32.67 1.46
CA ARG A 2 25.27 -31.54 1.60
C ARG A 2 24.87 -30.44 0.60
N LEU A 3 24.69 -29.21 1.07
CA LEU A 3 24.43 -28.04 0.22
C LEU A 3 25.78 -27.44 -0.25
N ASN A 4 25.86 -27.11 -1.53
CA ASN A 4 27.04 -26.56 -2.21
C ASN A 4 27.36 -25.12 -1.76
N PRO A 5 28.64 -24.72 -1.66
CA PRO A 5 29.06 -23.40 -1.19
C PRO A 5 29.14 -22.30 -2.28
N LEU A 6 28.59 -22.52 -3.47
CA LEU A 6 28.74 -21.60 -4.62
C LEU A 6 27.76 -20.41 -4.64
N VAL A 7 26.76 -20.36 -3.76
CA VAL A 7 25.75 -19.26 -3.72
C VAL A 7 26.14 -18.13 -2.75
N ALA A 8 27.21 -18.32 -1.97
CA ALA A 8 27.68 -17.31 -1.01
C ALA A 8 28.56 -16.21 -1.64
N GLY A 9 29.02 -16.37 -2.88
CA GLY A 9 29.97 -15.46 -3.53
C GLY A 9 29.32 -14.23 -4.19
N THR A 10 28.09 -14.35 -4.71
CA THR A 10 27.44 -13.29 -5.49
C THR A 10 26.68 -12.28 -4.63
N ALA A 11 26.11 -12.71 -3.50
CA ALA A 11 25.42 -11.82 -2.57
C ALA A 11 26.35 -10.81 -1.85
N GLY A 12 27.64 -11.16 -1.71
CA GLY A 12 28.64 -10.29 -1.09
C GLY A 12 29.10 -9.13 -1.97
N LEU A 13 29.08 -9.30 -3.30
CA LEU A 13 29.44 -8.24 -4.25
C LEU A 13 28.30 -7.23 -4.47
N ALA A 14 27.04 -7.69 -4.50
CA ALA A 14 25.87 -6.82 -4.67
C ALA A 14 25.65 -5.86 -3.47
N MET A 15 25.92 -6.31 -2.24
CA MET A 15 25.79 -5.47 -1.03
C MET A 15 26.86 -4.38 -0.92
N VAL A 16 28.04 -4.60 -1.51
CA VAL A 16 29.12 -3.59 -1.56
C VAL A 16 28.86 -2.56 -2.67
N SER A 17 28.27 -2.99 -3.80
CA SER A 17 27.86 -2.08 -4.88
C SER A 17 26.78 -1.08 -4.43
N LEU A 18 25.80 -1.52 -3.63
CA LEU A 18 24.68 -0.68 -3.20
C LEU A 18 25.08 0.44 -2.22
N ALA A 19 26.11 0.22 -1.40
CA ALA A 19 26.60 1.21 -0.45
C ALA A 19 27.45 2.31 -1.13
N ILE A 20 28.13 1.97 -2.23
CA ILE A 20 28.95 2.90 -3.03
C ILE A 20 28.07 3.68 -4.03
N ALA A 21 27.01 3.04 -4.54
CA ALA A 21 26.06 3.63 -5.48
C ALA A 21 25.30 4.85 -4.92
N GLN A 22 24.95 4.84 -3.62
CA GLN A 22 24.18 5.92 -3.00
C GLN A 22 24.98 7.22 -2.78
N GLU A 23 26.31 7.19 -3.02
CA GLU A 23 27.19 8.34 -2.90
C GLU A 23 27.40 9.08 -4.25
N LYS A 24 27.02 8.48 -5.40
CA LYS A 24 27.23 9.09 -6.72
C LYS A 24 26.14 10.07 -7.15
N CYS A 25 24.90 9.63 -7.33
CA CYS A 25 23.78 10.50 -7.69
C CYS A 25 22.78 10.59 -6.52
N GLY A 26 22.35 11.81 -6.23
CA GLY A 26 21.40 12.15 -5.16
C GLY A 26 20.03 12.57 -5.68
N SER A 27 19.80 12.44 -6.98
CA SER A 27 18.48 12.55 -7.60
C SER A 27 17.57 11.50 -6.97
N GLU A 28 16.46 11.94 -6.39
CA GLU A 28 15.44 11.03 -5.85
C GLU A 28 14.79 10.24 -7.00
N GLU A 29 14.11 9.13 -6.68
CA GLU A 29 13.32 8.41 -7.68
C GLU A 29 12.36 9.38 -8.41
N PRO A 30 12.17 9.24 -9.74
CA PRO A 30 11.36 10.18 -10.50
C PRO A 30 9.97 10.38 -9.89
N ALA A 31 9.59 11.64 -9.66
CA ALA A 31 8.25 11.96 -9.17
C ALA A 31 7.17 11.38 -10.12
N PRO A 32 5.95 11.08 -9.64
CA PRO A 32 4.89 10.52 -10.47
C PRO A 32 4.61 11.33 -11.74
N GLU A 33 4.77 12.65 -11.68
CA GLU A 33 4.64 13.57 -12.81
C GLU A 33 5.74 13.35 -13.87
N ALA A 34 6.99 13.19 -13.44
CA ALA A 34 8.13 12.91 -14.32
C ALA A 34 8.03 11.49 -14.92
N TYR A 35 7.64 10.51 -14.11
CA TYR A 35 7.40 9.14 -14.58
C TYR A 35 6.26 9.10 -15.61
N LYS A 36 5.18 9.85 -15.38
CA LYS A 36 4.07 9.97 -16.34
C LYS A 36 4.52 10.61 -17.65
N ALA A 37 5.35 11.67 -17.59
CA ALA A 37 5.91 12.31 -18.77
C ALA A 37 6.77 11.32 -19.58
N ALA A 38 7.65 10.56 -18.91
CA ALA A 38 8.48 9.54 -19.55
C ALA A 38 7.66 8.39 -20.19
N VAL A 39 6.63 7.88 -19.49
CA VAL A 39 5.71 6.88 -20.07
C VAL A 39 4.96 7.43 -21.28
N GLY A 40 4.56 8.70 -21.24
CA GLY A 40 3.92 9.39 -22.36
C GLY A 40 4.84 9.48 -23.59
N LEU A 41 6.10 9.85 -23.38
CA LEU A 41 7.13 9.92 -24.42
C LEU A 41 7.41 8.54 -25.03
N ARG A 42 7.65 7.51 -24.21
CA ARG A 42 7.84 6.13 -24.67
C ARG A 42 6.63 5.63 -25.47
N ALA A 43 5.41 5.95 -25.02
CA ALA A 43 4.19 5.60 -25.73
C ALA A 43 4.06 6.32 -27.08
N ALA A 44 4.46 7.60 -27.16
CA ALA A 44 4.50 8.36 -28.41
C ALA A 44 5.51 7.76 -29.39
N GLN A 45 6.74 7.48 -28.94
CA GLN A 45 7.78 6.80 -29.72
C GLN A 45 7.30 5.45 -30.27
N ARG A 46 6.61 4.64 -29.46
CA ARG A 46 6.03 3.34 -29.87
C ARG A 46 4.81 3.48 -30.80
N ALA A 47 3.94 4.46 -30.57
CA ALA A 47 2.69 4.64 -31.32
C ALA A 47 2.92 5.14 -32.75
N GLU A 48 3.97 5.94 -32.96
CA GLU A 48 4.31 6.48 -34.27
C GLU A 48 5.03 5.46 -35.17
N GLY A 49 5.32 4.24 -34.69
CA GLY A 49 5.92 3.18 -35.50
C GLY A 49 7.27 3.58 -36.10
N ILE A 50 8.02 4.40 -35.36
CA ILE A 50 9.20 5.09 -35.87
C ILE A 50 10.38 4.11 -35.92
N SER A 51 10.46 3.33 -36.99
CA SER A 51 11.76 3.02 -37.56
C SER A 51 12.05 4.10 -38.60
N ALA A 52 13.11 4.89 -38.38
CA ALA A 52 13.78 5.73 -39.37
C ALA A 52 13.06 7.02 -39.87
N GLY A 53 11.92 7.43 -39.30
CA GLY A 53 11.16 8.62 -39.74
C GLY A 53 11.48 9.92 -38.99
N PHE A 54 11.75 9.86 -37.69
CA PHE A 54 12.17 11.02 -36.87
C PHE A 54 13.66 11.31 -36.94
N LEU A 55 14.42 10.50 -37.70
CA LEU A 55 15.74 10.88 -38.20
C LEU A 55 15.69 12.03 -39.22
N SER A 56 14.61 12.81 -39.30
CA SER A 56 14.84 14.25 -39.48
C SER A 56 15.45 14.76 -38.18
N LYS A 57 16.76 14.55 -38.01
CA LYS A 57 17.59 15.42 -37.17
C LYS A 57 17.00 16.82 -37.30
N ARG A 58 16.70 17.53 -36.20
CA ARG A 58 16.52 18.98 -36.29
C ARG A 58 17.69 19.51 -37.11
N GLU A 59 17.45 19.94 -38.35
CA GLU A 59 18.53 20.49 -39.20
C GLU A 59 19.18 21.71 -38.53
N GLU A 60 18.46 22.36 -37.61
CA GLU A 60 18.87 23.59 -36.95
C GLU A 60 19.61 23.39 -35.61
N GLY A 61 19.63 22.19 -35.03
CA GLY A 61 20.24 21.92 -33.71
C GLY A 61 19.52 22.61 -32.54
N LEU A 62 19.73 22.10 -31.32
CA LEU A 62 19.12 22.61 -30.10
C LEU A 62 20.15 23.44 -29.32
N LEU A 63 19.90 24.74 -29.23
CA LEU A 63 20.69 25.65 -28.43
C LEU A 63 20.05 25.79 -27.04
N ILE A 64 20.61 25.10 -26.05
CA ILE A 64 20.16 25.22 -24.66
C ILE A 64 20.85 26.44 -24.04
N THR A 65 20.06 27.45 -23.70
CA THR A 65 20.56 28.57 -22.93
C THR A 65 20.84 28.10 -21.50
N THR A 66 22.05 28.35 -21.00
CA THR A 66 22.51 27.82 -19.71
C THR A 66 22.94 28.93 -18.77
N TYR A 67 22.46 28.87 -17.52
CA TYR A 67 22.84 29.71 -16.41
C TYR A 67 23.72 28.92 -15.44
N LEU A 68 24.88 29.48 -15.10
CA LEU A 68 25.83 28.83 -14.21
C LEU A 68 25.89 29.57 -12.87
N HIS A 69 25.85 28.81 -11.78
CA HIS A 69 25.89 29.32 -10.41
C HIS A 69 26.99 28.62 -9.63
N VAL A 70 28.08 29.33 -9.37
CA VAL A 70 29.14 28.87 -8.46
C VAL A 70 28.72 29.25 -7.03
N VAL A 71 28.56 28.25 -6.17
CA VAL A 71 28.18 28.43 -4.76
C VAL A 71 29.23 27.79 -3.87
N GLU A 72 29.98 28.63 -3.16
CA GLU A 72 31.12 28.23 -2.35
C GLU A 72 30.86 28.52 -0.87
N ASP A 73 31.43 27.71 0.01
CA ASP A 73 31.54 28.04 1.43
C ASP A 73 32.74 28.95 1.66
N GLU A 74 32.77 29.66 2.80
CA GLU A 74 33.80 30.66 3.08
C GLU A 74 35.21 30.04 3.13
N ALA A 75 35.34 28.75 3.49
CA ALA A 75 36.63 28.06 3.53
C ALA A 75 37.18 27.74 2.13
N HIS A 76 36.31 27.65 1.13
CA HIS A 76 36.64 27.34 -0.27
C HIS A 76 36.33 28.50 -1.22
N ARG A 77 36.27 29.72 -0.71
CA ARG A 77 36.02 30.91 -1.53
C ARG A 77 37.06 31.06 -2.65
N GLY A 78 36.60 31.16 -3.89
CA GLY A 78 37.43 31.28 -5.09
C GLY A 78 38.13 29.99 -5.50
N PHE A 79 37.63 28.84 -5.07
CA PHE A 79 38.10 27.53 -5.46
C PHE A 79 37.76 27.22 -6.93
N VAL A 80 36.54 27.53 -7.35
CA VAL A 80 36.09 27.30 -8.73
C VAL A 80 36.64 28.40 -9.64
N THR A 81 37.57 28.02 -10.52
CA THR A 81 38.20 28.94 -11.48
C THR A 81 37.44 29.00 -12.81
N ASP A 82 37.63 30.08 -13.56
CA ASP A 82 37.10 30.21 -14.93
C ASP A 82 37.56 29.05 -15.83
N THR A 83 38.78 28.52 -15.61
CA THR A 83 39.28 27.36 -16.35
C THR A 83 38.43 26.11 -16.07
N MET A 84 38.11 25.84 -14.80
CA MET A 84 37.25 24.70 -14.44
C MET A 84 35.86 24.81 -15.07
N ILE A 85 35.29 26.03 -15.07
CA ILE A 85 33.98 26.28 -15.71
C ILE A 85 34.05 26.06 -17.22
N ASN A 86 35.05 26.62 -17.90
CA ASN A 86 35.23 26.47 -19.33
C ASN A 86 35.46 25.00 -19.72
N ASP A 87 36.27 24.27 -18.97
CA ASP A 87 36.51 22.86 -19.20
C ASP A 87 35.27 22.01 -18.92
N GLN A 88 34.49 22.31 -17.89
CA GLN A 88 33.24 21.62 -17.62
C GLN A 88 32.20 21.82 -18.74
N MET A 89 32.07 23.06 -19.24
CA MET A 89 31.18 23.36 -20.36
C MET A 89 31.68 22.74 -21.67
N ARG A 90 33.00 22.60 -21.84
CA ARG A 90 33.58 21.87 -22.96
C ARG A 90 33.21 20.39 -22.91
N VAL A 91 33.31 19.74 -21.74
CA VAL A 91 32.88 18.34 -21.56
C VAL A 91 31.40 18.15 -21.91
N LEU A 92 30.52 19.03 -21.42
CA LEU A 92 29.09 18.97 -21.75
C LEU A 92 28.85 19.11 -23.26
N ASN A 93 29.41 20.15 -23.88
CA ASN A 93 29.24 20.38 -25.31
C ASN A 93 29.86 19.27 -26.18
N GLU A 94 31.03 18.74 -25.82
CA GLU A 94 31.64 17.61 -26.53
C GLU A 94 30.78 16.34 -26.42
N THR A 95 30.15 16.12 -25.26
CA THR A 95 29.32 14.94 -25.02
C THR A 95 27.99 15.02 -25.78
N PHE A 96 27.35 16.19 -25.83
CA PHE A 96 26.03 16.37 -26.45
C PHE A 96 26.06 16.84 -27.91
N ALA A 97 27.21 17.28 -28.44
CA ALA A 97 27.37 17.68 -29.84
C ALA A 97 26.99 16.59 -30.87
N PRO A 98 27.27 15.29 -30.67
CA PRO A 98 26.80 14.24 -31.58
C PRO A 98 25.28 14.21 -31.75
N HIS A 99 24.53 14.68 -30.74
CA HIS A 99 23.08 14.77 -30.70
C HIS A 99 22.56 16.15 -31.15
N ASN A 100 23.42 16.98 -31.78
CA ASN A 100 23.11 18.32 -32.28
C ASN A 100 22.61 19.29 -31.19
N ILE A 101 23.08 19.11 -29.96
CA ILE A 101 22.77 19.97 -28.81
C ILE A 101 24.01 20.75 -28.40
N GLN A 102 23.83 22.03 -28.14
CA GLN A 102 24.89 22.90 -27.65
C GLN A 102 24.37 23.78 -26.50
N PHE A 103 25.14 23.81 -25.41
CA PHE A 103 24.89 24.61 -24.23
C PHE A 103 25.63 25.95 -24.33
N VAL A 104 24.87 27.04 -24.27
CA VAL A 104 25.39 28.41 -24.39
C VAL A 104 25.23 29.11 -23.04
N VAL A 105 26.36 29.43 -22.40
CA VAL A 105 26.38 30.14 -21.12
C VAL A 105 25.89 31.57 -21.32
N LYS A 106 24.77 31.93 -20.69
CA LYS A 106 24.18 33.27 -20.73
C LYS A 106 24.61 34.13 -19.54
N ASN A 107 24.81 33.52 -18.38
CA ASN A 107 25.28 34.20 -17.20
C ASN A 107 26.04 33.23 -16.28
N LEU A 108 27.02 33.77 -15.56
CA LEU A 108 27.79 33.07 -14.52
C LEU A 108 27.76 33.92 -13.24
N THR A 109 27.23 33.36 -12.16
CA THR A 109 27.19 34.03 -10.85
C THR A 109 28.08 33.32 -9.85
N HIS A 110 28.82 34.08 -9.03
CA HIS A 110 29.58 33.54 -7.89
C HIS A 110 28.93 33.99 -6.57
N THR A 111 28.64 33.04 -5.70
CA THR A 111 28.00 33.26 -4.40
C THR A 111 28.79 32.55 -3.31
N VAL A 112 29.10 33.26 -2.22
CA VAL A 112 29.71 32.65 -1.03
C VAL A 112 28.64 32.54 0.06
N ASN A 113 28.25 31.31 0.40
CA ASN A 113 27.21 31.04 1.41
C ASN A 113 27.29 29.59 1.94
N ASP A 114 27.81 29.43 3.15
CA ASP A 114 27.96 28.15 3.86
C ASP A 114 26.67 27.32 4.03
N ALA A 115 25.51 27.98 4.04
CA ALA A 115 24.23 27.29 4.17
C ALA A 115 23.77 26.72 2.82
N TRP A 116 24.01 27.45 1.73
CA TRP A 116 23.50 27.10 0.40
C TRP A 116 24.32 26.02 -0.30
N THR A 117 25.55 25.78 0.14
CA THR A 117 26.39 24.66 -0.33
C THR A 117 25.90 23.28 0.15
N ARG A 118 24.89 23.23 1.03
CA ARG A 118 24.33 21.98 1.55
C ARG A 118 23.17 21.50 0.66
N GLN A 119 23.18 20.22 0.29
CA GLN A 119 22.11 19.58 -0.48
C GLN A 119 20.71 19.80 0.14
N ALA A 120 20.59 19.75 1.46
CA ALA A 120 19.32 19.99 2.18
C ALA A 120 18.72 21.40 2.01
N ARG A 121 19.43 22.33 1.35
CA ARG A 121 19.03 23.73 1.15
C ARG A 121 18.87 24.09 -0.33
N ILE A 122 18.73 23.10 -1.22
CA ILE A 122 18.50 23.30 -2.67
C ILE A 122 17.37 24.29 -2.93
N LYS A 123 16.23 24.16 -2.23
CA LYS A 123 15.07 25.05 -2.38
C LYS A 123 15.44 26.53 -2.26
N GLU A 124 16.02 26.91 -1.12
CA GLU A 124 16.29 28.33 -0.82
C GLU A 124 17.32 28.92 -1.77
N LYS A 125 18.31 28.11 -2.16
CA LYS A 125 19.31 28.50 -3.15
C LYS A 125 18.68 28.71 -4.52
N ALA A 126 17.83 27.78 -4.96
CA ALA A 126 17.18 27.86 -6.26
C ALA A 126 16.17 29.03 -6.32
N GLU A 127 15.41 29.29 -5.25
CA GLU A 127 14.55 30.48 -5.13
C GLU A 127 15.34 31.80 -5.26
N ALA A 128 16.59 31.82 -4.79
CA ALA A 128 17.42 33.02 -4.82
C ALA A 128 18.20 33.21 -6.12
N LEU A 129 18.62 32.13 -6.77
CA LEU A 129 19.61 32.18 -7.84
C LEU A 129 19.09 31.78 -9.22
N ARG A 130 18.05 30.94 -9.30
CA ARG A 130 17.53 30.42 -10.57
C ARG A 130 17.17 31.57 -11.52
N GLN A 131 17.55 31.42 -12.78
CA GLN A 131 17.28 32.39 -13.84
C GLN A 131 16.68 31.73 -15.08
N GLY A 132 16.00 32.53 -15.88
CA GLY A 132 15.49 32.08 -17.18
C GLY A 132 14.16 31.34 -17.12
N ALA A 133 13.72 30.84 -18.27
CA ALA A 133 12.50 30.04 -18.42
C ALA A 133 12.74 28.56 -18.09
N TYR A 134 11.72 27.70 -18.21
CA TYR A 134 11.82 26.27 -17.84
C TYR A 134 12.59 25.44 -18.87
N ASP A 135 12.69 25.92 -20.11
CA ASP A 135 13.52 25.40 -21.19
C ASP A 135 14.97 25.92 -21.15
N GLU A 136 15.32 26.78 -20.18
CA GLU A 136 16.68 27.27 -19.95
C GLU A 136 17.31 26.55 -18.75
N LEU A 137 18.44 25.88 -18.98
CA LEU A 137 19.13 25.05 -18.00
C LEU A 137 19.84 25.89 -16.94
N ASN A 138 19.70 25.52 -15.67
CA ASN A 138 20.45 26.11 -14.57
C ASN A 138 21.37 25.04 -13.95
N ILE A 139 22.67 25.31 -13.85
CA ILE A 139 23.65 24.41 -13.23
C ILE A 139 24.30 25.11 -12.03
N TYR A 140 24.28 24.46 -10.87
CA TYR A 140 24.85 24.92 -9.62
C TYR A 140 26.10 24.10 -9.28
N PHE A 141 27.27 24.72 -9.26
CA PHE A 141 28.53 24.09 -8.86
C PHE A 141 28.83 24.40 -7.39
N GLU A 142 28.91 23.35 -6.55
CA GLU A 142 28.86 23.50 -5.09
C GLU A 142 30.04 22.85 -4.36
N THR A 143 30.69 23.60 -3.46
CA THR A 143 31.80 23.09 -2.63
C THR A 143 31.34 22.17 -1.49
N GLY A 144 30.09 22.33 -1.03
CA GLY A 144 29.55 21.53 0.07
C GLY A 144 29.28 20.06 -0.33
N LEU A 145 28.95 19.81 -1.61
CA LEU A 145 28.82 18.46 -2.16
C LEU A 145 30.18 17.75 -2.29
N MET A 146 31.28 18.51 -2.41
CA MET A 146 32.64 17.96 -2.42
C MET A 146 33.14 17.61 -1.01
N THR A 147 32.78 18.42 -0.01
CA THR A 147 33.38 18.39 1.32
C THR A 147 32.61 17.53 2.34
N ASN A 148 31.31 17.30 2.10
CA ASN A 148 30.50 16.48 2.98
C ASN A 148 30.52 15.01 2.53
N PRO A 149 31.10 14.08 3.32
CA PRO A 149 31.22 12.68 2.94
C PRO A 149 29.88 11.93 2.83
N ASN A 150 28.78 12.53 3.30
CA ASN A 150 27.44 11.95 3.20
C ASN A 150 26.59 12.60 2.10
N SER A 151 27.16 13.46 1.26
CA SER A 151 26.46 14.09 0.13
C SER A 151 26.71 13.35 -1.17
N ALA A 152 25.71 13.34 -2.04
CA ALA A 152 25.89 12.85 -3.40
C ALA A 152 26.81 13.77 -4.22
N THR A 153 27.37 13.24 -5.29
CA THR A 153 28.21 14.03 -6.20
C THR A 153 27.39 14.95 -7.11
N GLY A 154 26.14 14.62 -7.38
CA GLY A 154 25.21 15.46 -8.13
C GLY A 154 23.74 15.17 -7.82
N VAL A 155 22.86 16.10 -8.22
CA VAL A 155 21.40 16.01 -8.16
C VAL A 155 20.81 16.76 -9.36
N GLY A 156 20.03 16.09 -10.20
CA GLY A 156 19.34 16.63 -11.36
C GLY A 156 17.82 16.57 -11.17
N SER A 157 17.13 17.61 -11.64
CA SER A 157 15.67 17.58 -11.74
C SER A 157 15.21 16.82 -12.98
N PHE A 158 14.00 16.29 -12.96
CA PHE A 158 13.34 15.71 -14.14
C PHE A 158 12.34 16.69 -14.77
N PRO A 159 12.14 16.64 -16.09
CA PRO A 159 11.12 17.44 -16.76
C PRO A 159 9.71 16.95 -16.37
N VAL A 160 8.80 17.89 -16.17
CA VAL A 160 7.38 17.60 -15.89
C VAL A 160 6.46 18.41 -16.80
N GLU A 161 5.24 17.93 -17.04
CA GLU A 161 4.28 18.59 -17.95
C GLU A 161 3.81 19.97 -17.45
N ASP A 162 3.68 20.15 -16.13
CA ASP A 162 3.16 21.39 -15.52
C ASP A 162 4.04 21.88 -14.36
N PRO A 163 5.25 22.39 -14.65
CA PRO A 163 6.26 22.68 -13.64
C PRO A 163 5.91 23.90 -12.78
N TRP A 164 4.98 24.75 -13.22
CA TRP A 164 4.56 25.94 -12.48
C TRP A 164 3.50 25.64 -11.43
N ASN A 165 2.57 24.73 -11.71
CA ASN A 165 1.45 24.44 -10.80
C ASN A 165 1.61 23.14 -10.01
N THR A 166 2.54 22.27 -10.40
CA THR A 166 2.89 21.05 -9.65
C THR A 166 4.23 21.22 -8.95
N GLY A 167 4.44 20.50 -7.85
CA GLY A 167 5.65 20.63 -7.05
C GLY A 167 5.54 20.02 -5.66
N ILE A 168 6.61 20.11 -4.88
CA ILE A 168 6.71 19.55 -3.53
C ILE A 168 6.47 20.65 -2.49
N ASN A 169 5.69 20.35 -1.45
CA ASN A 169 5.45 21.25 -0.30
C ASN A 169 5.00 22.66 -0.72
N GLY A 170 4.14 22.75 -1.74
CA GLY A 170 3.62 24.02 -2.27
C GLY A 170 4.64 24.87 -3.03
N THR A 171 5.80 24.31 -3.37
CA THR A 171 6.85 24.98 -4.16
C THR A 171 6.90 24.32 -5.52
N SER A 172 6.76 25.12 -6.59
CA SER A 172 6.69 24.64 -7.97
C SER A 172 7.94 23.87 -8.39
N TRP A 173 7.80 22.84 -9.23
CA TRP A 173 8.94 22.14 -9.85
C TRP A 173 9.85 23.08 -10.63
N TYR A 174 9.28 24.13 -11.22
CA TYR A 174 10.03 25.24 -11.81
C TYR A 174 11.10 25.81 -10.87
N THR A 175 10.83 25.87 -9.57
CA THR A 175 11.80 26.37 -8.58
C THR A 175 12.94 25.39 -8.37
N TYR A 176 12.66 24.09 -8.42
CA TYR A 176 13.65 23.03 -8.21
C TYR A 176 14.38 22.62 -9.49
N ASP A 177 14.01 23.20 -10.63
CA ASP A 177 14.59 22.88 -11.91
C ASP A 177 16.07 23.29 -12.00
N GLY A 178 16.89 22.33 -12.45
CA GLY A 178 18.32 22.48 -12.68
C GLY A 178 19.15 21.30 -12.18
N CYS A 179 20.46 21.42 -12.35
CA CYS A 179 21.44 20.42 -11.95
C CYS A 179 22.35 20.98 -10.85
N HIS A 180 22.49 20.28 -9.73
CA HIS A 180 23.41 20.59 -8.65
C HIS A 180 24.59 19.63 -8.72
N VAL A 181 25.81 20.13 -8.83
CA VAL A 181 27.00 19.33 -9.13
C VAL A 181 28.14 19.68 -8.17
N SER A 182 28.79 18.65 -7.64
CA SER A 182 29.98 18.80 -6.82
C SER A 182 31.14 19.36 -7.64
N VAL A 183 31.75 20.45 -7.15
CA VAL A 183 32.96 21.04 -7.76
C VAL A 183 34.15 20.07 -7.78
N GLY A 184 34.14 19.05 -6.91
CA GLY A 184 35.16 18.00 -6.89
C GLY A 184 35.19 17.19 -8.18
N THR A 185 34.03 17.04 -8.83
CA THR A 185 33.86 16.23 -10.04
C THR A 185 34.15 16.96 -11.34
N MET A 186 34.33 18.28 -11.28
CA MET A 186 34.67 19.10 -12.43
C MET A 186 36.10 18.83 -12.93
N PRO A 187 36.39 19.05 -14.23
CA PRO A 187 37.76 19.05 -14.73
C PRO A 187 38.67 19.98 -13.92
N GLY A 188 39.79 19.44 -13.42
CA GLY A 188 40.71 20.17 -12.56
C GLY A 188 40.35 20.17 -11.06
N GLY A 189 39.21 19.60 -10.69
CA GLY A 189 38.82 19.33 -9.30
C GLY A 189 39.57 18.14 -8.68
N PRO A 190 39.55 17.99 -7.35
CA PRO A 190 40.27 16.95 -6.62
C PRO A 190 39.59 15.57 -6.65
N GLY A 191 38.44 15.42 -7.33
CA GLY A 191 37.57 14.26 -7.21
C GLY A 191 36.79 14.27 -5.90
N VAL A 192 36.21 13.13 -5.55
CA VAL A 192 35.48 12.93 -4.29
C VAL A 192 36.25 12.00 -3.35
N PRO A 193 36.05 12.07 -2.01
CA PRO A 193 36.89 11.38 -1.04
C PRO A 193 37.05 9.86 -1.27
N TRP A 194 36.03 9.21 -1.85
CA TRP A 194 36.02 7.78 -2.14
C TRP A 194 36.42 7.43 -3.59
N ASP A 195 36.43 8.39 -4.52
CA ASP A 195 36.94 8.22 -5.89
C ASP A 195 37.62 9.53 -6.38
N PRO A 196 38.92 9.71 -6.08
CA PRO A 196 39.65 10.93 -6.45
C PRO A 196 39.82 11.13 -7.96
N GLU A 197 39.56 10.12 -8.78
CA GLU A 197 39.72 10.18 -10.24
C GLU A 197 38.41 10.50 -10.98
N ASP A 198 37.28 10.57 -10.26
CA ASP A 198 35.99 11.00 -10.81
C ASP A 198 35.90 12.53 -10.91
N ASN A 199 36.84 13.13 -11.64
CA ASN A 199 36.99 14.59 -11.83
C ASN A 199 37.01 15.03 -13.30
N GLN A 200 36.45 14.22 -14.21
CA GLN A 200 36.42 14.50 -15.66
C GLN A 200 35.14 15.25 -16.11
N GLY A 201 34.30 15.72 -15.18
CA GLY A 201 33.08 16.48 -15.48
C GLY A 201 31.89 15.65 -15.94
N LYS A 202 31.93 14.31 -15.80
CA LYS A 202 30.85 13.42 -16.24
C LYS A 202 29.63 13.41 -15.31
N THR A 203 29.78 13.77 -14.04
CA THR A 203 28.63 14.01 -13.14
C THR A 203 27.68 15.07 -13.71
N ALA A 204 28.18 16.20 -14.20
CA ALA A 204 27.31 17.20 -14.83
C ALA A 204 26.61 16.66 -16.08
N THR A 205 27.27 15.77 -16.84
CA THR A 205 26.66 15.10 -18.00
C THR A 205 25.49 14.21 -17.56
N HIS A 206 25.69 13.43 -16.51
CA HIS A 206 24.68 12.56 -15.90
C HIS A 206 23.46 13.36 -15.40
N GLU A 207 23.68 14.42 -14.62
CA GLU A 207 22.56 15.23 -14.09
C GLU A 207 21.79 15.97 -15.20
N VAL A 208 22.48 16.37 -16.27
CA VAL A 208 21.82 16.95 -17.46
C VAL A 208 21.01 15.89 -18.22
N GLY A 209 21.42 14.63 -18.19
CA GLY A 209 20.61 13.50 -18.66
C GLY A 209 19.26 13.42 -17.94
N HIS A 210 19.24 13.54 -16.62
CA HIS A 210 17.99 13.63 -15.84
C HIS A 210 17.15 14.85 -16.22
N TRP A 211 17.79 16.01 -16.47
CA TRP A 211 17.09 17.22 -16.93
C TRP A 211 16.40 17.05 -18.29
N PHE A 212 16.95 16.19 -19.16
CA PHE A 212 16.29 15.73 -20.39
C PHE A 212 15.30 14.58 -20.19
N GLY A 213 15.11 14.10 -18.97
CA GLY A 213 14.17 13.05 -18.62
C GLY A 213 14.69 11.62 -18.76
N LEU A 214 16.01 11.42 -18.81
CA LEU A 214 16.60 10.08 -18.78
C LEU A 214 16.67 9.54 -17.36
N PHE A 215 16.32 8.28 -17.20
CA PHE A 215 16.39 7.54 -15.95
C PHE A 215 17.70 6.75 -15.87
N HIS A 216 18.05 6.25 -14.68
CA HIS A 216 19.19 5.36 -14.57
C HIS A 216 18.91 4.07 -15.35
N VAL A 217 19.93 3.52 -16.00
CA VAL A 217 19.80 2.25 -16.77
C VAL A 217 19.32 1.06 -15.93
N PHE A 218 19.49 1.16 -14.60
CA PHE A 218 19.08 0.17 -13.60
C PHE A 218 17.83 0.57 -12.80
N ASP A 219 17.12 1.64 -13.20
CA ASP A 219 15.88 2.05 -12.54
C ASP A 219 14.82 0.94 -12.63
N GLY A 220 14.12 0.72 -11.53
CA GLY A 220 13.27 -0.46 -11.31
C GLY A 220 13.97 -1.60 -10.56
N PHE A 221 15.31 -1.65 -10.56
CA PHE A 221 16.14 -2.63 -9.85
C PHE A 221 15.71 -4.09 -10.08
N ASP A 222 15.28 -4.40 -11.29
CA ASP A 222 14.83 -5.73 -11.70
C ASP A 222 15.22 -6.02 -13.16
N CYS A 223 15.11 -7.29 -13.57
CA CYS A 223 15.30 -7.66 -14.97
C CYS A 223 13.99 -7.72 -15.77
N TYR A 224 12.84 -7.65 -15.09
CA TYR A 224 11.53 -8.05 -15.62
C TYR A 224 10.51 -6.91 -15.68
N GLY A 225 10.87 -5.74 -15.16
CA GLY A 225 10.10 -4.52 -15.17
C GLY A 225 10.40 -3.69 -16.41
N GLU A 226 10.08 -2.40 -16.33
CA GLU A 226 10.13 -1.49 -17.47
C GLU A 226 11.47 -0.75 -17.63
N GLY A 227 12.42 -1.00 -16.72
CA GLY A 227 13.77 -0.41 -16.72
C GLY A 227 13.77 1.12 -16.62
N ASP A 228 14.69 1.74 -17.35
CA ASP A 228 14.81 3.20 -17.55
C ASP A 228 13.74 3.79 -18.47
N LEU A 229 12.74 3.00 -18.87
CA LEU A 229 11.71 3.32 -19.86
C LEU A 229 12.21 3.50 -21.30
N ILE A 230 13.42 3.05 -21.61
CA ILE A 230 13.99 3.09 -22.95
C ILE A 230 14.06 1.67 -23.52
N ASP A 231 13.57 1.48 -24.75
CA ASP A 231 13.39 0.13 -25.33
C ASP A 231 14.70 -0.56 -25.74
N ASP A 232 15.76 0.20 -26.01
CA ASP A 232 17.06 -0.33 -26.46
C ASP A 232 18.11 -0.43 -25.36
N THR A 233 17.80 0.04 -24.14
CA THR A 233 18.62 -0.17 -22.95
C THR A 233 18.48 -1.62 -22.50
N PRO A 234 19.58 -2.41 -22.43
CA PRO A 234 19.52 -3.77 -21.89
C PRO A 234 19.02 -3.80 -20.45
N ALA A 235 18.26 -4.84 -20.09
CA ALA A 235 17.75 -5.01 -18.74
C ALA A 235 18.92 -5.06 -17.74
N THR A 236 18.93 -4.13 -16.78
CA THR A 236 20.02 -3.97 -15.82
C THR A 236 19.43 -3.94 -14.41
N MET A 237 19.84 -4.86 -13.54
CA MET A 237 19.34 -4.95 -12.16
C MET A 237 20.21 -4.13 -11.19
N VAL A 238 21.50 -3.98 -11.48
CA VAL A 238 22.49 -3.43 -10.55
C VAL A 238 23.36 -2.41 -11.25
N ALA A 239 23.54 -1.25 -10.62
CA ALA A 239 24.47 -0.21 -11.09
C ALA A 239 25.91 -0.73 -11.19
N THR A 240 26.60 -0.32 -12.25
CA THR A 240 28.01 -0.66 -12.46
C THR A 240 28.90 0.21 -11.56
N VAL A 241 29.80 -0.42 -10.81
CA VAL A 241 30.78 0.29 -9.98
C VAL A 241 32.19 0.02 -10.50
N GLY A 242 32.99 1.08 -10.60
CA GLY A 242 34.33 1.02 -11.15
C GLY A 242 34.30 1.02 -12.68
N CYS A 243 35.20 0.24 -13.32
CA CYS A 243 35.26 0.11 -14.76
C CYS A 243 35.56 -1.36 -15.14
N PRO A 244 34.58 -2.26 -15.01
CA PRO A 244 34.74 -3.65 -15.43
C PRO A 244 34.81 -3.77 -16.96
N GLU A 245 35.40 -4.85 -17.48
CA GLU A 245 35.40 -5.13 -18.93
C GLU A 245 34.02 -5.57 -19.45
N THR A 246 33.25 -6.25 -18.60
CA THR A 246 31.87 -6.72 -18.87
C THR A 246 31.08 -6.81 -17.57
N GLN A 247 29.77 -6.63 -17.64
CA GLN A 247 28.84 -6.90 -16.55
C GLN A 247 27.53 -7.43 -17.15
N ASP A 248 26.91 -8.40 -16.49
CA ASP A 248 25.62 -8.99 -16.87
C ASP A 248 24.86 -9.32 -15.59
N SER A 249 24.05 -8.38 -15.16
CA SER A 249 23.20 -8.54 -13.98
C SER A 249 21.89 -9.26 -14.30
N CYS A 250 21.55 -9.40 -15.58
CA CYS A 250 20.30 -9.99 -16.09
C CYS A 250 20.55 -11.08 -17.17
N PRO A 251 21.19 -12.20 -16.81
CA PRO A 251 21.67 -13.20 -17.78
C PRO A 251 20.55 -13.96 -18.52
N ASP A 252 19.30 -13.87 -18.03
CA ASP A 252 18.12 -14.45 -18.68
C ASP A 252 17.52 -13.51 -19.76
N HIS A 253 18.06 -12.29 -19.92
CA HIS A 253 17.63 -11.28 -20.89
C HIS A 253 18.74 -11.00 -21.92
N PRO A 254 18.39 -10.54 -23.13
CA PRO A 254 19.38 -10.22 -24.15
C PRO A 254 20.15 -8.93 -23.81
N GLY A 255 21.46 -8.95 -24.03
CA GLY A 255 22.35 -7.81 -23.84
C GLY A 255 23.28 -7.97 -22.64
N LEU A 256 24.29 -7.10 -22.54
CA LEU A 256 25.09 -6.92 -21.34
C LEU A 256 24.66 -5.62 -20.68
N ASP A 257 24.89 -5.48 -19.37
CA ASP A 257 24.67 -4.22 -18.68
C ASP A 257 25.45 -3.10 -19.41
N PRO A 258 24.86 -1.92 -19.63
CA PRO A 258 25.45 -0.87 -20.46
C PRO A 258 26.51 -0.09 -19.66
N ILE A 259 27.62 -0.75 -19.33
CA ILE A 259 28.68 -0.26 -18.44
C ILE A 259 29.32 1.07 -18.87
N HIS A 260 29.16 1.49 -20.12
CA HIS A 260 29.70 2.75 -20.65
C HIS A 260 28.68 3.90 -20.70
N ASN A 261 27.45 3.65 -20.25
CA ASN A 261 26.33 4.56 -20.37
C ASN A 261 26.40 5.70 -19.33
N TYR A 262 26.20 6.94 -19.78
CA TYR A 262 26.21 8.13 -18.91
C TYR A 262 25.19 8.09 -17.78
N MET A 263 24.11 7.32 -17.90
CA MET A 263 23.09 7.12 -16.87
C MET A 263 23.37 5.93 -15.92
N ASP A 264 24.60 5.41 -15.90
CA ASP A 264 25.09 4.43 -14.93
C ASP A 264 26.07 5.08 -13.91
N TYR A 265 26.47 4.34 -12.88
CA TYR A 265 27.42 4.75 -11.84
C TYR A 265 28.88 4.36 -12.11
N THR A 266 29.18 3.96 -13.34
CA THR A 266 30.53 3.66 -13.80
C THR A 266 31.48 4.83 -13.53
N LYS A 267 32.75 4.51 -13.31
CA LYS A 267 33.82 5.50 -13.19
C LYS A 267 33.89 6.42 -14.41
N HIS A 268 34.18 7.70 -14.21
CA HIS A 268 34.19 8.72 -15.28
C HIS A 268 35.07 8.35 -16.48
N ALA A 269 36.19 7.67 -16.25
CA ALA A 269 37.11 7.23 -17.29
C ALA A 269 36.49 6.24 -18.30
N CYS A 270 35.34 5.65 -17.97
CA CYS A 270 34.71 4.61 -18.76
C CYS A 270 33.29 4.98 -19.21
N LEU A 271 32.82 6.19 -18.91
CA LEU A 271 31.56 6.71 -19.41
C LEU A 271 31.76 7.38 -20.77
N SER A 272 31.10 6.86 -21.82
CA SER A 272 31.30 7.32 -23.20
C SER A 272 30.04 7.53 -24.03
N GLU A 273 28.87 7.03 -23.63
CA GLU A 273 27.70 7.00 -24.54
C GLU A 273 26.33 7.10 -23.86
N PHE A 274 25.32 7.44 -24.66
CA PHE A 274 23.89 7.16 -24.42
C PHE A 274 23.46 6.05 -25.39
N THR A 275 22.34 5.37 -25.13
CA THR A 275 21.76 4.47 -26.14
C THR A 275 21.05 5.26 -27.25
N PRO A 276 20.93 4.74 -28.48
CA PRO A 276 20.22 5.43 -29.57
C PRO A 276 18.83 5.97 -29.21
N LEU A 277 18.02 5.25 -28.42
CA LEU A 277 16.70 5.74 -28.01
C LEU A 277 16.74 6.71 -26.81
N GLN A 278 17.78 6.66 -25.97
CA GLN A 278 18.05 7.74 -25.01
C GLN A 278 18.39 9.04 -25.75
N GLU A 279 19.18 8.97 -26.83
CA GLU A 279 19.45 10.12 -27.69
C GLU A 279 18.18 10.70 -28.32
N GLU A 280 17.28 9.83 -28.78
CA GLU A 280 15.99 10.26 -29.34
C GLU A 280 15.11 10.92 -28.28
N GLN A 281 15.06 10.39 -27.06
CA GLN A 281 14.28 10.99 -25.97
C GLN A 281 14.80 12.39 -25.60
N ILE A 282 16.11 12.59 -25.60
CA ILE A 282 16.72 13.91 -25.39
C ILE A 282 16.23 14.93 -26.45
N ASP A 283 16.00 14.51 -27.70
CA ASP A 283 15.57 15.39 -28.81
C ASP A 283 14.06 15.76 -28.75
N ILE A 284 13.24 14.94 -28.09
CA ILE A 284 11.77 15.12 -28.03
C ILE A 284 11.30 16.11 -26.94
N ASN A 285 12.22 16.69 -26.15
CA ASN A 285 11.97 17.48 -24.92
C ASN A 285 10.52 18.03 -24.71
N PRO A 286 9.80 17.64 -23.63
CA PRO A 286 8.44 18.08 -23.32
C PRO A 286 8.18 19.59 -23.30
N THR A 287 9.22 20.43 -23.16
CA THR A 287 9.09 21.88 -23.07
C THR A 287 8.73 22.57 -24.40
N ASP A 288 8.89 21.89 -25.54
CA ASP A 288 8.61 22.46 -26.87
C ASP A 288 7.12 22.42 -27.26
N ASN A 289 6.26 21.80 -26.44
CA ASN A 289 4.81 21.71 -26.70
C ASN A 289 4.00 22.94 -26.26
N ASN A 290 4.65 24.07 -25.96
CA ASN A 290 3.95 25.33 -25.67
C ASN A 290 3.83 26.19 -26.95
N PRO A 291 2.63 26.42 -27.52
CA PRO A 291 2.45 27.28 -28.68
C PRO A 291 2.88 28.75 -28.45
N GLU A 292 3.07 29.16 -27.20
CA GLU A 292 3.47 30.53 -26.83
C GLU A 292 4.97 30.84 -26.94
N SER A 293 5.86 29.86 -27.13
CA SER A 293 7.30 30.12 -27.33
C SER A 293 7.65 30.55 -28.77
N SER A 294 6.69 30.49 -29.70
CA SER A 294 6.87 30.77 -31.13
C SER A 294 6.39 32.16 -31.58
N LEU A 295 6.57 33.20 -30.78
CA LEU A 295 6.39 34.58 -31.25
C LEU A 295 7.71 35.15 -31.81
N PRO A 296 7.76 35.53 -33.10
CA PRO A 296 8.94 36.16 -33.66
C PRO A 296 9.16 37.54 -33.02
N ARG A 297 10.41 37.82 -32.63
CA ARG A 297 10.89 39.15 -32.28
C ARG A 297 10.55 40.12 -33.41
N VAL A 298 9.55 40.98 -33.22
CA VAL A 298 9.31 42.15 -34.08
C VAL A 298 9.02 43.39 -33.24
N ALA A 299 9.90 44.37 -33.45
CA ALA A 299 9.89 45.82 -33.24
C ALA A 299 8.66 46.52 -32.61
N GLU A 300 9.00 47.48 -31.73
CA GLU A 300 8.35 48.77 -31.45
C GLU A 300 7.03 49.11 -32.18
N ASN A 301 5.94 49.34 -31.43
CA ASN A 301 5.39 50.68 -31.17
C ASN A 301 4.02 50.70 -30.47
N GLU A 302 3.91 51.63 -29.53
CA GLU A 302 2.76 52.42 -29.05
C GLU A 302 1.29 51.91 -29.08
N LYS A 303 0.70 52.03 -27.86
CA LYS A 303 -0.56 52.72 -27.51
C LYS A 303 -1.93 52.03 -27.65
N ASN A 304 -2.65 52.24 -26.53
CA ASN A 304 -4.08 52.39 -26.32
C ASN A 304 -4.85 51.14 -25.88
N GLY A 305 -5.41 51.27 -24.68
CA GLY A 305 -6.22 50.25 -24.05
C GLY A 305 -7.68 50.29 -24.47
N ALA A 306 -8.34 49.19 -24.18
CA ALA A 306 -9.71 49.10 -23.68
C ALA A 306 -9.99 47.61 -23.42
N SER A 307 -10.32 47.26 -22.17
CA SER A 307 -11.21 46.12 -21.91
C SER A 307 -12.55 46.45 -22.57
N PRO A 308 -13.30 45.51 -23.20
CA PRO A 308 -14.09 44.59 -22.39
C PRO A 308 -14.49 43.24 -23.04
N THR A 309 -15.15 42.44 -22.20
CA THR A 309 -16.10 41.35 -22.49
C THR A 309 -15.55 39.96 -22.82
N SER A 310 -15.61 39.11 -21.79
CA SER A 310 -15.86 37.68 -21.89
C SER A 310 -17.21 37.39 -22.58
N PRO A 311 -17.27 36.29 -23.34
CA PRO A 311 -18.21 35.23 -23.02
C PRO A 311 -17.55 33.85 -22.98
N GLU A 312 -18.14 32.99 -22.15
CA GLU A 312 -17.70 31.67 -21.72
C GLU A 312 -17.51 30.63 -22.84
N GLY A 313 -16.63 29.65 -22.57
CA GLY A 313 -16.99 28.25 -22.82
C GLY A 313 -15.98 27.35 -23.54
N HIS A 314 -14.77 27.13 -22.99
CA HIS A 314 -14.03 25.88 -23.22
C HIS A 314 -13.61 25.31 -21.86
N ARG A 315 -14.18 24.15 -21.52
CA ARG A 315 -13.92 23.43 -20.27
C ARG A 315 -12.51 22.84 -20.32
N SER A 316 -11.67 23.28 -19.41
CA SER A 316 -10.47 22.60 -18.95
C SER A 316 -10.79 21.19 -18.47
N SER A 317 -9.95 20.20 -18.81
CA SER A 317 -9.92 18.94 -18.07
C SER A 317 -9.04 19.13 -16.83
N GLU A 318 -9.69 19.39 -15.70
CA GLU A 318 -9.13 19.55 -14.36
C GLU A 318 -8.31 18.31 -13.88
N PRO A 319 -7.33 18.51 -12.99
CA PRO A 319 -6.63 17.40 -12.33
C PRO A 319 -7.65 16.62 -11.48
N VAL A 320 -7.66 15.29 -11.59
CA VAL A 320 -8.52 14.46 -10.71
C VAL A 320 -7.86 14.36 -9.35
N ASP A 321 -8.04 15.42 -8.57
CA ASP A 321 -7.92 15.47 -7.12
C ASP A 321 -8.51 14.18 -6.51
N PHE A 322 -7.75 13.47 -5.66
CA PHE A 322 -8.26 12.31 -4.92
C PHE A 322 -9.31 12.82 -3.92
N LYS A 323 -10.55 12.95 -4.40
CA LYS A 323 -11.68 13.31 -3.53
C LYS A 323 -11.94 12.15 -2.58
N GLU A 324 -11.62 12.34 -1.31
CA GLU A 324 -11.96 11.39 -0.27
C GLU A 324 -13.49 11.32 -0.12
N GLY A 325 -14.04 10.12 -0.23
CA GLY A 325 -15.49 9.95 -0.33
C GLY A 325 -16.05 10.29 -1.72
N GLY A 326 -17.37 10.33 -1.84
CA GLY A 326 -18.07 10.26 -3.14
C GLY A 326 -18.60 8.85 -3.38
N TYR A 327 -18.26 8.21 -4.50
CA TYR A 327 -18.73 6.86 -4.81
C TYR A 327 -18.26 5.81 -3.78
N GLY A 328 -17.17 6.10 -3.05
CA GLY A 328 -16.72 5.29 -1.91
C GLY A 328 -17.80 5.05 -0.85
N TRP A 329 -18.74 5.98 -0.64
CA TRP A 329 -19.86 5.76 0.30
C TRP A 329 -20.91 4.81 -0.25
N VAL A 330 -21.11 4.77 -1.56
CA VAL A 330 -21.93 3.74 -2.23
C VAL A 330 -21.29 2.39 -2.06
N VAL A 331 -19.96 2.30 -2.21
CA VAL A 331 -19.19 1.09 -1.94
C VAL A 331 -19.33 0.65 -0.49
N VAL A 332 -19.21 1.56 0.49
CA VAL A 332 -19.45 1.26 1.91
C VAL A 332 -20.85 0.70 2.14
N GLY A 333 -21.88 1.31 1.54
CA GLY A 333 -23.26 0.80 1.61
C GLY A 333 -23.43 -0.58 0.97
N CYS A 334 -22.77 -0.83 -0.16
CA CYS A 334 -22.78 -2.14 -0.82
C CYS A 334 -22.10 -3.20 0.06
N VAL A 335 -20.92 -2.91 0.61
CA VAL A 335 -20.20 -3.85 1.48
C VAL A 335 -20.93 -4.06 2.81
N PHE A 336 -21.61 -3.04 3.34
CA PHE A 336 -22.55 -3.19 4.47
C PHE A 336 -23.63 -4.21 4.16
N LEU A 337 -24.33 -4.06 3.04
CA LEU A 337 -25.41 -4.97 2.67
C LEU A 337 -24.90 -6.37 2.36
N ILE A 338 -23.75 -6.50 1.68
CA ILE A 338 -23.09 -7.78 1.43
C ILE A 338 -22.77 -8.47 2.75
N ASN A 339 -22.16 -7.77 3.72
CA ASN A 339 -21.88 -8.34 5.05
C ASN A 339 -23.17 -8.74 5.79
N ALA A 340 -24.26 -7.97 5.67
CA ALA A 340 -25.54 -8.32 6.27
C ALA A 340 -26.12 -9.61 5.68
N HIS A 341 -26.05 -9.77 4.35
CA HIS A 341 -26.60 -10.91 3.61
C HIS A 341 -25.60 -12.08 3.44
N THR A 342 -24.46 -12.03 4.14
CA THR A 342 -23.46 -13.11 4.15
C THR A 342 -23.23 -13.55 5.58
N TRP A 343 -22.39 -12.81 6.30
CA TRP A 343 -22.08 -13.05 7.71
C TRP A 343 -23.30 -12.92 8.61
N GLY A 344 -24.15 -11.91 8.38
CA GLY A 344 -25.40 -11.78 9.15
C GLY A 344 -26.34 -12.96 8.96
N LEU A 345 -26.47 -13.45 7.72
CA LEU A 345 -27.19 -14.68 7.42
C LEU A 345 -26.56 -15.89 8.12
N ASN A 346 -25.24 -16.04 8.06
CA ASN A 346 -24.51 -17.11 8.75
C ASN A 346 -24.72 -17.07 10.28
N SER A 347 -24.73 -15.88 10.88
CA SER A 347 -25.00 -15.73 12.32
C SER A 347 -26.39 -16.23 12.73
N SER A 348 -27.35 -16.26 11.81
CA SER A 348 -28.68 -16.86 12.06
C SER A 348 -28.66 -18.40 12.10
N TYR A 349 -27.53 -19.05 11.81
CA TYR A 349 -27.35 -20.51 11.92
C TYR A 349 -27.76 -21.04 13.30
N ALA A 350 -27.56 -20.27 14.37
CA ALA A 350 -27.99 -20.66 15.71
C ALA A 350 -29.50 -20.96 15.80
N VAL A 351 -30.34 -20.26 15.02
CA VAL A 351 -31.79 -20.50 14.94
C VAL A 351 -32.10 -21.79 14.19
N PHE A 352 -31.40 -22.03 13.07
CA PHE A 352 -31.53 -23.27 12.31
C PHE A 352 -31.08 -24.48 13.12
N LEU A 353 -29.94 -24.37 13.82
CA LEU A 353 -29.44 -25.39 14.74
C LEU A 353 -30.46 -25.72 15.83
N ALA A 354 -31.03 -24.71 16.48
CA ALA A 354 -32.08 -24.91 17.48
C ALA A 354 -33.30 -25.63 16.89
N TYR A 355 -33.70 -25.31 15.66
CA TYR A 355 -34.78 -26.03 14.98
C TYR A 355 -34.39 -27.49 14.69
N TYR A 356 -33.19 -27.78 14.18
CA TYR A 356 -32.75 -29.14 13.87
C TYR A 356 -32.69 -30.03 15.11
N LEU A 357 -32.19 -29.49 16.23
CA LEU A 357 -32.08 -30.22 17.50
C LEU A 357 -33.46 -30.54 18.12
N ASN A 358 -34.47 -29.70 17.91
CA ASN A 358 -35.79 -29.84 18.55
C ASN A 358 -36.87 -30.46 17.67
N SER A 359 -36.74 -30.39 16.33
CA SER A 359 -37.77 -30.87 15.39
C SER A 359 -37.67 -32.36 15.07
N GLY A 360 -36.52 -32.98 15.34
CA GLY A 360 -36.23 -34.36 14.89
C GLY A 360 -36.05 -34.46 13.37
N ALA A 361 -35.78 -33.34 12.68
CA ALA A 361 -35.61 -33.31 11.22
C ALA A 361 -34.47 -34.21 10.71
N PHE A 362 -33.45 -34.47 11.53
CA PHE A 362 -32.31 -35.33 11.21
C PHE A 362 -32.07 -36.34 12.34
N PRO A 363 -32.83 -37.44 12.38
CA PRO A 363 -32.80 -38.39 13.50
C PRO A 363 -31.45 -39.10 13.67
N ASP A 364 -30.69 -39.27 12.59
CA ASP A 364 -29.38 -39.94 12.59
C ASP A 364 -28.19 -38.98 12.85
N ALA A 365 -28.45 -37.68 12.98
CA ALA A 365 -27.38 -36.67 13.11
C ALA A 365 -27.07 -36.37 14.59
N SER A 366 -25.78 -36.42 14.95
CA SER A 366 -25.37 -35.99 16.28
C SER A 366 -25.46 -34.47 16.42
N PRO A 367 -25.75 -33.93 17.63
CA PRO A 367 -25.76 -32.50 17.88
C PRO A 367 -24.45 -31.80 17.49
N ILE A 368 -23.32 -32.49 17.62
CA ILE A 368 -21.99 -32.00 17.26
C ILE A 368 -21.88 -31.79 15.74
N VAL A 369 -22.36 -32.75 14.94
CA VAL A 369 -22.32 -32.64 13.47
C VAL A 369 -23.23 -31.52 12.99
N LEU A 370 -24.40 -31.33 13.63
CA LEU A 370 -25.28 -30.20 13.33
C LEU A 370 -24.63 -28.87 13.71
N ALA A 371 -23.98 -28.74 14.87
CA ALA A 371 -23.24 -27.52 15.22
C ALA A 371 -22.09 -27.24 14.24
N PHE A 372 -21.43 -28.29 13.75
CA PHE A 372 -20.30 -28.20 12.82
C PHE A 372 -20.65 -27.57 11.47
N VAL A 373 -21.88 -27.70 10.96
CA VAL A 373 -22.28 -27.15 9.64
C VAL A 373 -22.10 -25.63 9.59
N GLY A 374 -22.50 -24.90 10.64
CA GLY A 374 -22.36 -23.44 10.69
C GLY A 374 -20.89 -23.00 10.72
N GLY A 375 -20.07 -23.65 11.56
CA GLY A 375 -18.63 -23.42 11.62
C GLY A 375 -17.91 -23.78 10.32
N LEU A 376 -18.31 -24.87 9.66
CA LEU A 376 -17.76 -25.28 8.36
C LEU A 376 -17.96 -24.19 7.30
N SER A 377 -19.14 -23.55 7.26
CA SER A 377 -19.40 -22.46 6.32
C SER A 377 -18.50 -21.24 6.53
N PHE A 378 -18.22 -20.92 7.79
CA PHE A 378 -17.27 -19.89 8.18
C PHE A 378 -15.86 -20.24 7.67
N SER A 379 -15.39 -21.45 7.97
CA SER A 379 -14.05 -21.92 7.60
C SER A 379 -13.85 -21.96 6.09
N VAL A 380 -14.83 -22.45 5.33
CA VAL A 380 -14.77 -22.50 3.87
C VAL A 380 -14.73 -21.08 3.27
N ALA A 381 -15.47 -20.13 3.85
CA ALA A 381 -15.45 -18.74 3.41
C ALA A 381 -14.07 -18.09 3.55
N LEU A 382 -13.29 -18.46 4.57
CA LEU A 382 -11.91 -18.01 4.73
C LEU A 382 -10.93 -18.79 3.85
N LEU A 383 -11.12 -20.10 3.71
CA LEU A 383 -10.25 -20.99 2.96
C LEU A 383 -10.17 -20.63 1.46
N ILE A 384 -11.25 -20.07 0.91
CA ILE A 384 -11.32 -19.73 -0.51
C ILE A 384 -10.63 -18.41 -0.87
N ALA A 385 -10.12 -17.65 0.10
CA ALA A 385 -9.49 -16.34 -0.12
C ALA A 385 -8.36 -16.35 -1.17
N PRO A 386 -7.46 -17.37 -1.23
CA PRO A 386 -6.45 -17.47 -2.28
C PRO A 386 -7.03 -17.61 -3.68
N ILE A 387 -8.13 -18.36 -3.83
CA ILE A 387 -8.81 -18.56 -5.12
C ILE A 387 -9.46 -17.25 -5.56
N VAL A 388 -10.13 -16.54 -4.64
CA VAL A 388 -10.75 -15.25 -4.93
C VAL A 388 -9.69 -14.22 -5.34
N THR A 389 -8.57 -14.17 -4.61
CA THR A 389 -7.43 -13.29 -4.92
C THR A 389 -6.84 -13.61 -6.30
N PHE A 390 -6.80 -14.88 -6.69
CA PHE A 390 -6.37 -15.30 -8.02
C PHE A 390 -7.37 -14.91 -9.13
N CYS A 391 -8.68 -14.89 -8.85
CA CYS A 391 -9.72 -14.55 -9.81
C CYS A 391 -9.77 -13.06 -10.14
N ILE A 392 -9.65 -12.17 -9.15
CA ILE A 392 -9.80 -10.71 -9.31
C ILE A 392 -8.98 -10.12 -10.47
N PRO A 393 -7.66 -10.39 -10.60
CA PRO A 393 -6.87 -9.82 -11.69
C PRO A 393 -7.22 -10.40 -13.08
N ARG A 394 -7.86 -11.58 -13.15
CA ARG A 394 -8.17 -12.27 -14.41
C ARG A 394 -9.55 -11.93 -14.96
N ILE A 395 -10.55 -11.89 -14.09
CA ILE A 395 -11.95 -11.69 -14.49
C ILE A 395 -12.58 -10.45 -13.86
N GLY A 396 -11.85 -9.71 -13.03
CA GLY A 396 -12.32 -8.50 -12.36
C GLY A 396 -13.04 -8.75 -11.03
N THR A 397 -13.22 -7.69 -10.25
CA THR A 397 -13.86 -7.74 -8.93
C THR A 397 -15.35 -8.08 -9.03
N GLN A 398 -16.10 -7.43 -9.93
CA GLN A 398 -17.55 -7.64 -10.04
C GLN A 398 -17.92 -9.07 -10.48
N PRO A 399 -17.30 -9.67 -11.51
CA PRO A 399 -17.63 -11.04 -11.90
C PRO A 399 -17.26 -12.06 -10.83
N THR A 400 -16.12 -11.86 -10.14
CA THR A 400 -15.71 -12.70 -9.01
C THR A 400 -16.72 -12.64 -7.86
N LEU A 401 -17.18 -11.44 -7.50
CA LEU A 401 -18.27 -11.22 -6.54
C LEU A 401 -19.57 -11.91 -7.00
N GLY A 402 -19.91 -11.80 -8.29
CA GLY A 402 -21.11 -12.41 -8.90
C GLY A 402 -21.14 -13.93 -8.82
N ILE A 403 -20.00 -14.61 -8.98
CA ILE A 403 -19.88 -16.07 -8.74
C ILE A 403 -20.36 -16.40 -7.32
N GLY A 404 -19.90 -15.62 -6.34
CA GLY A 404 -20.28 -15.80 -4.95
C GLY A 404 -21.79 -15.62 -4.72
N VAL A 405 -22.40 -14.59 -5.32
CA VAL A 405 -23.85 -14.33 -5.22
C VAL A 405 -24.67 -15.51 -5.74
N VAL A 406 -24.33 -16.03 -6.91
CA VAL A 406 -25.03 -17.17 -7.53
C VAL A 406 -24.86 -18.43 -6.69
N VAL A 407 -23.63 -18.74 -6.29
CA VAL A 407 -23.33 -19.95 -5.50
C VAL A 407 -24.00 -19.90 -4.14
N GLN A 408 -24.00 -18.74 -3.46
CA GLN A 408 -24.67 -18.56 -2.17
C GLN A 408 -26.18 -18.80 -2.28
N ALA A 409 -26.83 -18.23 -3.29
CA ALA A 409 -28.27 -18.39 -3.51
C ALA A 409 -28.62 -19.84 -3.88
N ALA A 410 -27.84 -20.46 -4.78
CA ALA A 410 -28.01 -21.87 -5.15
C ALA A 410 -27.84 -22.80 -3.95
N ALA A 411 -26.88 -22.51 -3.07
CA ALA A 411 -26.67 -23.25 -1.83
C ALA A 411 -27.86 -23.14 -0.87
N LEU A 412 -28.42 -21.94 -0.68
CA LEU A 412 -29.63 -21.76 0.15
C LEU A 412 -30.87 -22.43 -0.48
N ILE A 413 -31.03 -22.38 -1.80
CA ILE A 413 -32.10 -23.13 -2.49
C ILE A 413 -31.89 -24.64 -2.29
N GLY A 414 -30.67 -25.14 -2.44
CA GLY A 414 -30.32 -26.54 -2.19
C GLY A 414 -30.63 -26.95 -0.75
N ALA A 415 -30.38 -26.06 0.22
CA ALA A 415 -30.73 -26.25 1.61
C ALA A 415 -32.25 -26.43 1.84
N SER A 416 -33.09 -25.83 0.98
CA SER A 416 -34.55 -26.00 1.08
C SER A 416 -35.05 -27.42 0.77
N PHE A 417 -34.20 -28.27 0.18
CA PHE A 417 -34.50 -29.66 -0.18
C PHE A 417 -33.77 -30.69 0.69
N THR A 418 -33.15 -30.27 1.79
CA THR A 418 -32.36 -31.17 2.64
C THR A 418 -33.24 -32.13 3.42
N THR A 419 -32.99 -33.42 3.27
CA THR A 419 -33.61 -34.51 4.04
C THR A 419 -32.59 -35.34 4.80
N GLN A 420 -31.31 -35.26 4.41
CA GLN A 420 -30.20 -35.97 5.04
C GLN A 420 -29.11 -34.99 5.46
N ILE A 421 -28.34 -35.35 6.49
CA ILE A 421 -27.29 -34.49 7.05
C ILE A 421 -26.22 -34.11 6.04
N TRP A 422 -25.86 -34.99 5.11
CA TRP A 422 -24.87 -34.67 4.08
C TRP A 422 -25.39 -33.63 3.08
N HIS A 423 -26.71 -33.53 2.84
CA HIS A 423 -27.28 -32.43 2.05
C HIS A 423 -26.99 -31.09 2.74
N LEU A 424 -27.13 -31.02 4.07
CA LEU A 424 -26.86 -29.81 4.85
C LEU A 424 -25.37 -29.44 4.84
N LEU A 425 -24.49 -30.43 4.98
CA LEU A 425 -23.04 -30.22 4.91
C LEU A 425 -22.62 -29.65 3.54
N LEU A 426 -23.16 -30.19 2.44
CA LEU A 426 -22.85 -29.70 1.10
C LEU A 426 -23.48 -28.32 0.81
N SER A 427 -24.72 -28.10 1.22
CA SER A 427 -25.43 -26.84 0.94
C SER A 427 -25.03 -25.72 1.89
N GLN A 428 -25.35 -25.82 3.18
CA GLN A 428 -25.08 -24.77 4.17
C GLN A 428 -23.64 -24.73 4.65
N GLY A 429 -22.95 -25.87 4.71
CA GLY A 429 -21.54 -25.91 5.07
C GLY A 429 -20.67 -25.41 3.91
N ILE A 430 -20.55 -26.23 2.87
CA ILE A 430 -19.59 -25.97 1.79
C ILE A 430 -20.12 -24.93 0.79
N GLY A 431 -21.28 -25.15 0.19
CA GLY A 431 -21.80 -24.29 -0.88
C GLY A 431 -22.02 -22.85 -0.43
N PHE A 432 -22.68 -22.66 0.70
CA PHE A 432 -22.91 -21.34 1.28
C PHE A 432 -21.59 -20.71 1.75
N GLY A 433 -20.66 -21.49 2.30
CA GLY A 433 -19.31 -21.03 2.63
C GLY A 433 -18.51 -20.55 1.43
N VAL A 434 -18.54 -21.28 0.30
CA VAL A 434 -17.91 -20.86 -0.96
C VAL A 434 -18.54 -19.56 -1.46
N GLY A 435 -19.88 -19.49 -1.52
CA GLY A 435 -20.59 -18.29 -1.97
C GLY A 435 -20.31 -17.07 -1.09
N MET A 436 -20.32 -17.25 0.23
CA MET A 436 -19.92 -16.24 1.20
C MET A 436 -18.45 -15.83 1.04
N GLY A 437 -17.55 -16.78 0.81
CA GLY A 437 -16.14 -16.51 0.63
C GLY A 437 -15.84 -15.70 -0.63
N PHE A 438 -16.46 -16.03 -1.77
CA PHE A 438 -16.34 -15.21 -2.98
C PHE A 438 -16.90 -13.80 -2.78
N THR A 439 -18.04 -13.65 -2.11
CA THR A 439 -18.63 -12.32 -1.88
C THR A 439 -17.81 -11.47 -0.90
N PHE A 440 -17.37 -12.05 0.21
CA PHE A 440 -16.59 -11.37 1.23
C PHE A 440 -15.17 -11.04 0.77
N ASN A 441 -14.42 -12.02 0.26
CA ASN A 441 -13.01 -11.80 -0.09
C ASN A 441 -12.84 -10.87 -1.31
N SER A 442 -13.86 -10.75 -2.18
CA SER A 442 -13.85 -9.75 -3.26
C SER A 442 -14.08 -8.32 -2.78
N THR A 443 -14.54 -8.11 -1.54
CA THR A 443 -14.96 -6.78 -1.06
C THR A 443 -14.21 -6.28 0.17
N VAL A 444 -13.63 -7.18 0.97
CA VAL A 444 -12.92 -6.86 2.23
C VAL A 444 -11.78 -5.86 2.06
N GLY A 445 -11.08 -5.91 0.93
CA GLY A 445 -9.98 -4.98 0.61
C GLY A 445 -10.39 -3.71 -0.12
N VAL A 446 -11.66 -3.59 -0.53
CA VAL A 446 -12.10 -2.51 -1.44
C VAL A 446 -12.36 -1.21 -0.68
N VAL A 447 -13.04 -1.25 0.48
CA VAL A 447 -13.37 -0.03 1.23
C VAL A 447 -12.14 0.80 1.59
N PRO A 448 -11.03 0.22 2.09
CA PRO A 448 -9.81 0.97 2.37
C PRO A 448 -9.21 1.72 1.17
N GLN A 449 -9.52 1.33 -0.06
CA GLN A 449 -9.03 1.97 -1.29
C GLN A 449 -9.68 3.35 -1.56
N TRP A 450 -10.85 3.60 -0.95
CA TRP A 450 -11.65 4.80 -1.19
C TRP A 450 -11.48 5.88 -0.11
N PHE A 451 -10.77 5.57 0.97
CA PHE A 451 -10.67 6.42 2.15
C PHE A 451 -9.25 6.42 2.72
N VAL A 452 -8.81 7.61 3.13
CA VAL A 452 -7.45 7.87 3.64
C VAL A 452 -7.58 8.31 5.10
N THR A 453 -8.17 9.49 5.33
CA THR A 453 -8.42 10.03 6.66
C THR A 453 -9.52 9.28 7.43
N ARG A 454 -10.58 8.82 6.76
CA ARG A 454 -11.73 8.13 7.39
C ARG A 454 -11.74 6.61 7.15
N ARG A 455 -10.56 6.04 6.93
CA ARG A 455 -10.40 4.63 6.51
C ARG A 455 -11.03 3.65 7.52
N SER A 456 -10.74 3.80 8.81
CA SER A 456 -11.28 2.90 9.83
C SER A 456 -12.77 3.11 10.06
N PHE A 457 -13.27 4.35 9.98
CA PHE A 457 -14.69 4.64 10.10
C PHE A 457 -15.51 4.04 8.95
N ALA A 458 -15.07 4.24 7.71
CA ALA A 458 -15.73 3.68 6.53
C ALA A 458 -15.74 2.15 6.55
N ASN A 459 -14.59 1.52 6.86
CA ASN A 459 -14.49 0.06 6.98
C ASN A 459 -15.33 -0.50 8.14
N SER A 460 -15.40 0.24 9.25
CA SER A 460 -16.24 -0.10 10.39
C SER A 460 -17.73 -0.04 10.08
N ILE A 461 -18.19 0.95 9.32
CA ILE A 461 -19.58 0.99 8.83
C ILE A 461 -19.82 -0.22 7.94
N ALA A 462 -18.98 -0.44 6.94
CA ALA A 462 -19.12 -1.56 6.01
C ALA A 462 -19.21 -2.92 6.72
N THR A 463 -18.42 -3.13 7.77
CA THR A 463 -18.44 -4.38 8.55
C THR A 463 -19.59 -4.43 9.55
N ALA A 464 -20.18 -3.31 9.99
CA ALA A 464 -21.32 -3.28 10.90
C ALA A 464 -22.56 -4.02 10.35
N GLY A 465 -22.64 -4.16 9.02
CA GLY A 465 -23.68 -4.92 8.34
C GLY A 465 -23.84 -6.35 8.85
N SER A 466 -22.75 -7.03 9.24
CA SER A 466 -22.85 -8.41 9.74
C SER A 466 -23.63 -8.50 11.07
N GLY A 467 -23.44 -7.52 11.97
CA GLY A 467 -24.13 -7.49 13.26
C GLY A 467 -25.62 -7.14 13.10
N LEU A 468 -25.94 -6.09 12.33
CA LEU A 468 -27.33 -5.71 12.08
C LEU A 468 -28.07 -6.76 11.23
N GLY A 469 -27.41 -7.33 10.23
CA GLY A 469 -27.94 -8.47 9.48
C GLY A 469 -28.19 -9.68 10.37
N GLY A 470 -27.25 -10.03 11.24
CA GLY A 470 -27.39 -11.13 12.20
C GLY A 470 -28.61 -10.96 13.11
N LEU A 471 -28.86 -9.75 13.60
CA LEU A 471 -30.05 -9.41 14.36
C LEU A 471 -31.34 -9.61 13.55
N VAL A 472 -31.42 -9.01 12.36
CA VAL A 472 -32.61 -9.07 11.48
C VAL A 472 -32.89 -10.51 11.06
N TYR A 473 -31.88 -11.25 10.60
CA TYR A 473 -32.02 -12.62 10.14
C TYR A 473 -32.33 -13.59 11.28
N SER A 474 -31.74 -13.43 12.46
CA SER A 474 -32.07 -14.30 13.60
C SER A 474 -33.55 -14.18 14.00
N LEU A 475 -34.09 -12.96 14.04
CA LEU A 475 -35.50 -12.73 14.36
C LEU A 475 -36.43 -13.16 13.20
N GLY A 476 -36.09 -12.77 11.98
CA GLY A 476 -36.88 -13.05 10.78
C GLY A 476 -36.95 -14.54 10.45
N THR A 477 -35.81 -15.25 10.49
CA THR A 477 -35.74 -16.69 10.23
C THR A 477 -36.58 -17.49 11.23
N ASN A 478 -36.52 -17.16 12.51
CA ASN A 478 -37.35 -17.82 13.53
C ASN A 478 -38.84 -17.62 13.24
N ALA A 479 -39.26 -16.40 12.86
CA ALA A 479 -40.64 -16.13 12.47
C ALA A 479 -41.05 -16.88 11.19
N MET A 480 -40.18 -16.96 10.17
CA MET A 480 -40.46 -17.70 8.94
C MET A 480 -40.60 -19.19 9.20
N ILE A 481 -39.68 -19.80 9.95
CA ILE A 481 -39.73 -21.23 10.26
C ILE A 481 -41.04 -21.60 10.97
N ARG A 482 -41.49 -20.77 11.94
CA ARG A 482 -42.74 -21.02 12.69
C ARG A 482 -44.00 -20.89 11.84
N ASN A 483 -44.06 -19.91 10.94
CA ASN A 483 -45.31 -19.56 10.25
C ASN A 483 -45.45 -20.21 8.86
N ILE A 484 -44.35 -20.40 8.14
CA ILE A 484 -44.35 -20.87 6.73
C ILE A 484 -43.42 -22.06 6.48
N GLY A 485 -42.69 -22.52 7.50
CA GLY A 485 -41.87 -23.72 7.45
C GLY A 485 -40.43 -23.50 6.96
N LEU A 486 -39.59 -24.49 7.22
CA LEU A 486 -38.15 -24.45 6.96
C LEU A 486 -37.80 -24.32 5.45
N PRO A 487 -38.43 -25.06 4.50
CA PRO A 487 -38.07 -24.94 3.09
C PRO A 487 -38.33 -23.54 2.52
N TRP A 488 -39.46 -22.92 2.88
CA TRP A 488 -39.79 -21.57 2.43
C TRP A 488 -38.92 -20.50 3.08
N ALA A 489 -38.52 -20.68 4.34
CA ALA A 489 -37.52 -19.81 4.96
C ALA A 489 -36.23 -19.77 4.12
N PHE A 490 -35.67 -20.91 3.72
CA PHE A 490 -34.47 -20.94 2.87
C PHE A 490 -34.64 -20.29 1.51
N ARG A 491 -35.79 -20.50 0.84
CA ARG A 491 -36.06 -19.90 -0.47
C ARG A 491 -36.16 -18.38 -0.38
N ILE A 492 -36.83 -17.85 0.64
CA ILE A 492 -36.93 -16.41 0.87
C ILE A 492 -35.55 -15.83 1.14
N LEU A 493 -34.74 -16.46 1.98
CA LEU A 493 -33.38 -16.02 2.26
C LEU A 493 -32.50 -16.05 1.00
N ALA A 494 -32.64 -17.07 0.15
CA ALA A 494 -31.92 -17.15 -1.12
C ALA A 494 -32.32 -16.02 -2.08
N ILE A 495 -33.62 -15.72 -2.19
CA ILE A 495 -34.12 -14.64 -3.05
C ILE A 495 -33.61 -13.28 -2.53
N LEU A 496 -33.70 -13.04 -1.22
CA LEU A 496 -33.24 -11.79 -0.60
C LEU A 496 -31.73 -11.60 -0.79
N SER A 497 -30.91 -12.62 -0.48
CA SER A 497 -29.46 -12.51 -0.64
C SER A 497 -29.07 -12.37 -2.11
N PHE A 498 -29.72 -13.07 -3.04
CA PHE A 498 -29.45 -12.97 -4.47
C PHE A 498 -29.77 -11.57 -5.01
N VAL A 499 -30.95 -11.03 -4.70
CA VAL A 499 -31.38 -9.72 -5.21
C VAL A 499 -30.53 -8.60 -4.62
N VAL A 500 -30.32 -8.60 -3.30
CA VAL A 500 -29.58 -7.52 -2.65
C VAL A 500 -28.09 -7.59 -2.98
N ASN A 501 -27.44 -8.76 -2.85
CA ASN A 501 -26.03 -8.89 -3.20
C ASN A 501 -25.80 -8.74 -4.71
N GLY A 502 -26.76 -9.16 -5.54
CA GLY A 502 -26.73 -8.94 -6.99
C GLY A 502 -26.76 -7.45 -7.35
N ALA A 503 -27.65 -6.67 -6.73
CA ALA A 503 -27.67 -5.22 -6.90
C ALA A 503 -26.36 -4.57 -6.42
N CYS A 504 -25.85 -4.96 -5.24
CA CYS A 504 -24.56 -4.50 -4.75
C CYS A 504 -23.39 -4.89 -5.67
N CYS A 505 -23.43 -6.07 -6.29
CA CYS A 505 -22.44 -6.54 -7.26
C CYS A 505 -22.38 -5.63 -8.49
N LEU A 506 -23.54 -5.25 -9.04
CA LEU A 506 -23.62 -4.33 -10.18
C LEU A 506 -23.10 -2.92 -9.83
N MET A 507 -23.27 -2.49 -8.58
CA MET A 507 -22.82 -1.18 -8.09
C MET A 507 -21.37 -1.18 -7.59
N MET A 508 -20.74 -2.34 -7.40
CA MET A 508 -19.40 -2.43 -6.82
C MET A 508 -18.34 -1.84 -7.75
N LYS A 509 -17.46 -1.00 -7.23
CA LYS A 509 -16.29 -0.46 -7.95
C LYS A 509 -15.05 -0.58 -7.07
N ASP A 510 -13.99 -1.14 -7.64
CA ASP A 510 -12.66 -1.15 -7.04
C ASP A 510 -11.75 -0.07 -7.64
N ARG A 511 -10.63 0.19 -6.99
CA ARG A 511 -9.56 1.07 -7.48
C ARG A 511 -8.26 0.29 -7.67
N ASN A 512 -8.34 -1.01 -7.94
CA ASN A 512 -7.17 -1.89 -8.00
C ASN A 512 -6.15 -1.42 -9.04
N LYS A 513 -6.61 -1.00 -10.23
CA LYS A 513 -5.74 -0.46 -11.30
C LYS A 513 -5.11 0.88 -10.93
N ALA A 514 -5.90 1.79 -10.37
CA ALA A 514 -5.43 3.12 -9.98
C ALA A 514 -4.41 3.09 -8.83
N LEU A 515 -4.44 2.04 -7.99
CA LEU A 515 -3.53 1.87 -6.86
C LEU A 515 -2.37 0.91 -7.16
N GLY A 516 -2.32 0.26 -8.32
CA GLY A 516 -1.32 -0.79 -8.59
C GLY A 516 -1.44 -2.01 -7.65
N SER A 517 -2.66 -2.39 -7.26
CA SER A 517 -2.88 -3.44 -6.26
C SER A 517 -2.40 -4.82 -6.70
N VAL A 518 -1.52 -5.42 -5.91
CA VAL A 518 -0.94 -6.74 -6.16
C VAL A 518 -1.87 -7.84 -5.66
N HIS A 519 -2.40 -8.63 -6.58
CA HIS A 519 -3.33 -9.74 -6.30
C HIS A 519 -2.64 -11.09 -6.52
N VAL A 520 -1.62 -11.37 -5.70
CA VAL A 520 -0.91 -12.64 -5.68
C VAL A 520 -1.32 -13.40 -4.43
N ALA A 521 -2.00 -14.54 -4.62
CA ALA A 521 -2.53 -15.35 -3.53
C ALA A 521 -1.49 -15.69 -2.44
N PHE A 522 -0.22 -15.86 -2.85
CA PHE A 522 0.93 -16.14 -1.99
C PHE A 522 2.13 -15.27 -2.36
N HIS A 523 2.14 -14.02 -1.91
CA HIS A 523 3.30 -13.15 -2.10
C HIS A 523 4.45 -13.58 -1.17
N LYS A 524 5.55 -14.07 -1.75
CA LYS A 524 6.64 -14.71 -0.98
C LYS A 524 7.33 -13.76 0.00
N ASP A 525 7.48 -12.48 -0.36
CA ASP A 525 8.21 -11.52 0.47
C ASP A 525 7.46 -11.11 1.75
N ILE A 526 6.14 -11.25 1.77
CA ILE A 526 5.34 -10.99 2.96
C ILE A 526 5.68 -12.00 4.08
N PHE A 527 6.09 -13.23 3.74
CA PHE A 527 6.48 -14.24 4.73
C PHE A 527 7.79 -13.91 5.45
N LYS A 528 8.62 -13.02 4.91
CA LYS A 528 9.88 -12.59 5.54
C LYS A 528 9.65 -11.47 6.57
N ARG A 529 8.46 -10.85 6.60
CA ARG A 529 8.12 -9.69 7.43
C ARG A 529 7.64 -10.11 8.81
N ILE A 530 8.33 -9.67 9.87
CA ILE A 530 7.96 -10.00 11.25
C ILE A 530 6.66 -9.32 11.67
N GLU A 531 6.44 -8.08 11.22
CA GLU A 531 5.23 -7.30 11.43
C GLU A 531 4.00 -7.98 10.84
N PHE A 532 4.13 -8.65 9.70
CA PHE A 532 3.05 -9.43 9.12
C PHE A 532 2.70 -10.63 10.00
N TRP A 533 3.70 -11.35 10.55
CA TRP A 533 3.44 -12.46 11.46
C TRP A 533 2.83 -12.02 12.80
N LEU A 534 3.20 -10.85 13.32
CA LEU A 534 2.56 -10.26 14.51
C LEU A 534 1.09 -9.90 14.23
N PHE A 535 0.81 -9.36 13.05
CA PHE A 535 -0.55 -9.10 12.57
C PHE A 535 -1.36 -10.39 12.42
N VAL A 536 -0.81 -11.42 11.75
CA VAL A 536 -1.43 -12.76 11.62
C VAL A 536 -1.68 -13.39 12.99
N SER A 537 -0.72 -13.31 13.92
CA SER A 537 -0.83 -13.85 15.28
C SER A 537 -1.97 -13.18 16.07
N TRP A 538 -2.12 -11.85 15.95
CA TRP A 538 -3.26 -11.14 16.53
C TRP A 538 -4.60 -11.66 15.98
N GLY A 539 -4.71 -11.81 14.66
CA GLY A 539 -5.89 -12.39 14.02
C GLY A 539 -6.17 -13.82 14.48
N PHE A 540 -5.15 -14.67 14.54
CA PHE A 540 -5.26 -16.08 14.88
C PHE A 540 -5.81 -16.30 16.30
N PHE A 541 -5.18 -15.67 17.29
CA PHE A 541 -5.63 -15.78 18.69
C PHE A 541 -6.94 -15.02 18.93
N GLY A 542 -7.11 -13.86 18.29
CA GLY A 542 -8.34 -13.07 18.40
C GLY A 542 -9.54 -13.83 17.86
N LEU A 543 -9.37 -14.58 16.77
CA LEU A 543 -10.45 -15.35 16.17
C LEU A 543 -10.88 -16.54 17.04
N PHE A 544 -9.97 -17.19 17.76
CA PHE A 544 -10.34 -18.19 18.77
C PHE A 544 -11.31 -17.59 19.80
N GLY A 545 -10.94 -16.45 20.38
CA GLY A 545 -11.79 -15.79 21.37
C GLY A 545 -13.14 -15.32 20.80
N TYR A 546 -13.12 -14.79 19.58
CA TYR A 546 -14.33 -14.29 18.90
C TYR A 546 -15.33 -15.41 18.60
N VAL A 547 -14.87 -16.50 17.98
CA VAL A 547 -15.73 -17.63 17.58
C VAL A 547 -16.41 -18.24 18.81
N ILE A 548 -15.65 -18.47 19.89
CA ILE A 548 -16.23 -19.00 21.14
C ILE A 548 -17.24 -18.01 21.71
N SER A 549 -16.91 -16.73 21.77
CA SER A 549 -17.83 -15.70 22.30
C SER A 549 -19.16 -15.66 21.52
N VAL A 550 -19.11 -15.82 20.19
CA VAL A 550 -20.30 -15.79 19.32
C VAL A 550 -21.16 -17.05 19.48
N PHE A 551 -20.56 -18.23 19.37
CA PHE A 551 -21.30 -19.48 19.25
C PHE A 551 -21.62 -20.13 20.60
N SER A 552 -20.77 -19.97 21.61
CA SER A 552 -20.99 -20.58 22.93
C SER A 552 -22.01 -19.82 23.81
N LEU A 553 -22.41 -18.58 23.48
CA LEU A 553 -23.32 -17.79 24.34
C LEU A 553 -24.70 -18.44 24.54
N ALA A 554 -25.25 -19.07 23.50
CA ALA A 554 -26.56 -19.73 23.57
C ALA A 554 -26.50 -21.03 24.39
N ASP A 555 -25.43 -21.83 24.23
CA ASP A 555 -25.22 -23.05 25.02
C ASP A 555 -24.85 -22.73 26.48
N TYR A 556 -24.12 -21.63 26.71
CA TYR A 556 -23.89 -21.06 28.05
C TYR A 556 -25.22 -20.76 28.72
N ALA A 557 -26.12 -20.04 28.03
CA ALA A 557 -27.44 -19.69 28.56
C ALA A 557 -28.21 -20.93 29.02
N HIS A 558 -28.25 -21.99 28.20
CA HIS A 558 -28.89 -23.25 28.57
C HIS A 558 -28.20 -23.91 29.78
N THR A 559 -26.87 -23.92 29.80
CA THR A 559 -26.07 -24.57 30.86
C THR A 559 -26.23 -23.92 32.22
N VAL A 560 -26.36 -22.58 32.27
CA VAL A 560 -26.59 -21.85 33.53
C VAL A 560 -28.06 -21.84 33.97
N GLY A 561 -28.97 -22.36 33.13
CA GLY A 561 -30.40 -22.54 33.44
C GLY A 561 -31.33 -21.45 32.89
N PHE A 562 -30.90 -20.68 31.89
CA PHE A 562 -31.78 -19.76 31.16
C PHE A 562 -32.64 -20.50 30.16
N ASN A 563 -33.79 -19.92 29.82
CA ASN A 563 -34.66 -20.48 28.80
C ASN A 563 -34.15 -20.17 27.37
N ALA A 564 -34.68 -20.89 26.38
CA ALA A 564 -34.28 -20.72 24.98
C ALA A 564 -34.48 -19.29 24.45
N SER A 565 -35.49 -18.57 24.92
CA SER A 565 -35.74 -17.17 24.54
C SER A 565 -34.65 -16.25 25.07
N GLN A 566 -34.19 -16.47 26.30
CA GLN A 566 -33.10 -15.71 26.92
C GLN A 566 -31.77 -15.94 26.21
N GLY A 567 -31.46 -17.18 25.83
CA GLY A 567 -30.29 -17.51 25.00
C GLY A 567 -30.32 -16.78 23.65
N SER A 568 -31.48 -16.78 22.98
CA SER A 568 -31.68 -16.04 21.73
C SER A 568 -31.49 -14.53 21.90
N ILE A 569 -31.99 -13.94 23.00
CA ILE A 569 -31.79 -12.52 23.33
C ILE A 569 -30.31 -12.20 23.53
N LEU A 570 -29.53 -13.06 24.20
CA LEU A 570 -28.10 -12.85 24.39
C LEU A 570 -27.36 -12.80 23.06
N SER A 571 -27.61 -13.75 22.16
CA SER A 571 -27.06 -13.73 20.80
C SER A 571 -27.50 -12.49 20.01
N ALA A 572 -28.76 -12.06 20.15
CA ALA A 572 -29.26 -10.85 19.51
C ALA A 572 -28.56 -9.58 20.03
N MET A 573 -28.36 -9.46 21.34
CA MET A 573 -27.65 -8.33 21.96
C MET A 573 -26.16 -8.32 21.58
N PHE A 574 -25.53 -9.49 21.45
CA PHE A 574 -24.15 -9.60 20.96
C PHE A 574 -24.01 -9.15 19.50
N ASN A 575 -25.00 -9.44 18.66
CA ASN A 575 -25.01 -8.97 17.27
C ASN A 575 -25.33 -7.47 17.17
N LEU A 576 -26.27 -6.98 18.00
CA LEU A 576 -26.59 -5.56 18.11
C LEU A 576 -25.37 -4.74 18.51
N SER A 577 -24.62 -5.21 19.52
CA SER A 577 -23.42 -4.52 19.98
C SER A 577 -22.33 -4.44 18.91
N GLN A 578 -22.16 -5.47 18.08
CA GLN A 578 -21.29 -5.39 16.92
C GLN A 578 -21.81 -4.42 15.85
N GLY A 579 -23.11 -4.43 15.58
CA GLY A 579 -23.73 -3.56 14.58
C GLY A 579 -23.61 -2.06 14.91
N ILE A 580 -23.75 -1.70 16.19
CA ILE A 580 -23.65 -0.29 16.63
C ILE A 580 -22.22 0.06 17.05
N GLY A 581 -21.51 -0.87 17.69
CA GLY A 581 -20.19 -0.65 18.25
C GLY A 581 -19.09 -0.51 17.21
N ARG A 582 -19.17 -1.21 16.07
CA ARG A 582 -18.14 -1.14 15.01
C ARG A 582 -17.95 0.30 14.50
N PRO A 583 -18.99 1.05 14.05
CA PRO A 583 -18.82 2.45 13.65
C PRO A 583 -18.15 3.33 14.72
N VAL A 584 -18.49 3.14 15.99
CA VAL A 584 -17.86 3.86 17.10
C VAL A 584 -16.37 3.52 17.22
N ILE A 585 -16.02 2.23 17.15
CA ILE A 585 -14.63 1.75 17.13
C ILE A 585 -13.87 2.38 15.96
N GLY A 586 -14.48 2.46 14.77
CA GLY A 586 -13.90 3.11 13.59
C GLY A 586 -13.58 4.59 13.79
N LEU A 587 -14.53 5.36 14.35
CA LEU A 587 -14.32 6.79 14.68
C LEU A 587 -13.17 6.98 15.67
N VAL A 588 -13.10 6.13 16.70
CA VAL A 588 -12.03 6.18 17.70
C VAL A 588 -10.71 5.74 17.07
N SER A 589 -10.72 4.76 16.17
CA SER A 589 -9.55 4.23 15.46
C SER A 589 -8.87 5.29 14.60
N ASP A 590 -9.62 6.04 13.79
CA ASP A 590 -9.05 7.13 12.99
C ASP A 590 -8.49 8.28 13.85
N ARG A 591 -8.99 8.45 15.09
CA ARG A 591 -8.52 9.51 16.01
C ARG A 591 -7.32 9.10 16.85
N PHE A 592 -7.33 7.90 17.43
CA PHE A 592 -6.35 7.48 18.44
C PHE A 592 -5.26 6.55 17.91
N GLY A 593 -5.28 6.24 16.60
CA GLY A 593 -4.34 5.35 15.94
C GLY A 593 -4.92 3.96 15.76
N ARG A 594 -4.73 3.38 14.56
CA ARG A 594 -5.47 2.17 14.14
C ARG A 594 -5.00 0.95 14.92
N ILE A 595 -3.69 0.79 15.10
CA ILE A 595 -3.08 -0.28 15.92
C ILE A 595 -3.47 -0.13 17.40
N ASN A 596 -3.50 1.09 17.94
CA ASN A 596 -3.86 1.33 19.35
C ASN A 596 -5.28 0.87 19.67
N VAL A 597 -6.23 1.23 18.81
CA VAL A 597 -7.64 0.90 19.04
C VAL A 597 -7.90 -0.58 18.84
N ALA A 598 -7.25 -1.21 17.87
CA ALA A 598 -7.30 -2.66 17.70
C ALA A 598 -6.73 -3.39 18.94
N GLY A 599 -5.59 -2.93 19.47
CA GLY A 599 -4.99 -3.47 20.69
C GLY A 599 -5.86 -3.26 21.93
N LEU A 600 -6.29 -2.02 22.20
CA LEU A 600 -7.11 -1.71 23.36
C LEU A 600 -8.47 -2.45 23.31
N GLY A 601 -9.10 -2.52 22.15
CA GLY A 601 -10.34 -3.28 21.99
C GLY A 601 -10.16 -4.77 22.25
N THR A 602 -9.04 -5.33 21.79
CA THR A 602 -8.68 -6.75 22.03
C THR A 602 -8.46 -7.01 23.53
N LEU A 603 -7.78 -6.09 24.22
CA LEU A 603 -7.59 -6.16 25.67
C LEU A 603 -8.94 -6.06 26.41
N ILE A 604 -9.81 -5.12 26.02
CA ILE A 604 -11.14 -4.97 26.60
C ILE A 604 -11.96 -6.25 26.43
N ALA A 605 -11.90 -6.91 25.27
CA ALA A 605 -12.57 -8.19 25.04
C ALA A 605 -12.08 -9.30 25.99
N GLY A 606 -10.76 -9.40 26.19
CA GLY A 606 -10.16 -10.35 27.14
C GLY A 606 -10.54 -10.06 28.60
N LEU A 607 -10.48 -8.79 29.01
CA LEU A 607 -10.87 -8.37 30.35
C LEU A 607 -12.38 -8.56 30.59
N ALA A 608 -13.23 -8.25 29.62
CA ALA A 608 -14.66 -8.50 29.71
C ALA A 608 -14.96 -9.99 29.87
N THR A 609 -14.19 -10.86 29.21
CA THR A 609 -14.29 -12.31 29.39
C THR A 609 -13.96 -12.71 30.83
N PHE A 610 -12.83 -12.26 31.39
CA PHE A 610 -12.43 -12.63 32.74
C PHE A 610 -13.29 -12.01 33.85
N PHE A 611 -13.64 -10.74 33.72
CA PHE A 611 -14.25 -9.96 34.80
C PHE A 611 -15.76 -9.82 34.67
N ILE A 612 -16.35 -9.99 33.48
CA ILE A 612 -17.79 -9.89 33.27
C ILE A 612 -18.38 -11.27 32.99
N TRP A 613 -17.86 -12.02 32.02
CA TRP A 613 -18.48 -13.30 31.65
C TRP A 613 -18.39 -14.36 32.75
N ILE A 614 -17.21 -14.52 33.37
CA ILE A 614 -17.03 -15.47 34.48
C ILE A 614 -17.96 -15.13 35.65
N PHE A 615 -18.02 -13.85 36.03
CA PHE A 615 -18.81 -13.40 37.19
C PHE A 615 -20.30 -13.19 36.88
N ALA A 616 -20.72 -13.22 35.60
CA ALA A 616 -22.12 -13.13 35.24
C ALA A 616 -22.94 -14.29 35.82
N GLY A 617 -22.37 -15.50 35.91
CA GLY A 617 -23.00 -16.67 36.50
C GLY A 617 -24.45 -16.88 36.03
N LYS A 618 -25.39 -17.02 36.98
CA LYS A 618 -26.84 -17.14 36.70
C LYS A 618 -27.56 -15.80 36.59
N HIS A 619 -26.84 -14.68 36.54
CA HIS A 619 -27.42 -13.35 36.45
C HIS A 619 -27.59 -12.94 34.99
N PHE A 620 -28.81 -13.09 34.47
CA PHE A 620 -29.13 -12.76 33.08
C PHE A 620 -28.70 -11.33 32.67
N ALA A 621 -28.85 -10.35 33.57
CA ALA A 621 -28.39 -8.97 33.35
C ALA A 621 -26.87 -8.89 33.16
N GLY A 622 -26.08 -9.62 33.95
CA GLY A 622 -24.62 -9.68 33.82
C GLY A 622 -24.19 -10.29 32.49
N THR A 623 -24.90 -11.32 32.02
CA THR A 623 -24.63 -11.93 30.71
C THR A 623 -25.03 -11.00 29.56
N ILE A 624 -26.08 -10.19 29.72
CA ILE A 624 -26.41 -9.12 28.74
C ILE A 624 -25.29 -8.09 28.69
N VAL A 625 -24.76 -7.65 29.83
CA VAL A 625 -23.64 -6.70 29.85
C VAL A 625 -22.46 -7.29 29.09
N PHE A 626 -22.08 -8.55 29.35
CA PHE A 626 -21.04 -9.22 28.56
C PHE A 626 -21.37 -9.28 27.06
N ALA A 627 -22.61 -9.61 26.69
CA ALA A 627 -23.03 -9.63 25.29
C ALA A 627 -22.87 -8.25 24.62
N LEU A 628 -23.10 -7.15 25.34
CA LEU A 628 -22.88 -5.80 24.84
C LEU A 628 -21.39 -5.46 24.64
N PHE A 629 -20.47 -6.13 25.35
CA PHE A 629 -19.04 -6.07 25.06
C PHE A 629 -18.65 -6.83 23.77
N GLY A 630 -19.62 -7.50 23.12
CA GLY A 630 -19.45 -8.12 21.79
C GLY A 630 -18.92 -7.18 20.70
N ALA A 631 -19.14 -5.87 20.85
CA ALA A 631 -18.50 -4.83 20.03
C ALA A 631 -16.98 -4.96 20.00
N PHE A 632 -16.35 -5.26 21.14
CA PHE A 632 -14.91 -5.40 21.30
C PHE A 632 -14.43 -6.82 20.96
N ALA A 633 -15.24 -7.84 21.27
CA ALA A 633 -14.96 -9.22 20.85
C ALA A 633 -14.74 -9.30 19.33
N GLY A 634 -15.55 -8.56 18.57
CA GLY A 634 -15.46 -8.46 17.12
C GLY A 634 -14.50 -7.39 16.58
N VAL A 635 -13.60 -6.79 17.39
CA VAL A 635 -12.73 -5.66 16.98
C VAL A 635 -11.82 -5.99 15.79
N LEU A 636 -11.52 -7.27 15.59
CA LEU A 636 -10.75 -7.77 14.44
C LEU A 636 -11.35 -7.27 13.11
N TRP A 637 -12.65 -7.47 12.91
CA TRP A 637 -13.33 -7.17 11.64
C TRP A 637 -13.31 -5.70 11.21
N PRO A 638 -13.66 -4.71 12.06
CA PRO A 638 -13.59 -3.30 11.68
C PRO A 638 -12.16 -2.80 11.44
N THR A 639 -11.15 -3.44 12.04
CA THR A 639 -9.78 -2.92 12.06
C THR A 639 -8.78 -3.69 11.18
N VAL A 640 -9.07 -4.93 10.77
CA VAL A 640 -8.14 -5.78 10.00
C VAL A 640 -7.71 -5.16 8.67
N GLY A 641 -8.62 -4.55 7.92
CA GLY A 641 -8.30 -3.88 6.65
C GLY A 641 -7.41 -2.64 6.86
N PRO A 642 -7.82 -1.67 7.70
CA PRO A 642 -7.02 -0.49 7.99
C PRO A 642 -5.67 -0.79 8.66
N VAL A 643 -5.61 -1.68 9.64
CA VAL A 643 -4.36 -2.12 10.28
C VAL A 643 -3.49 -2.89 9.28
N GLY A 644 -4.08 -3.79 8.49
CA GLY A 644 -3.36 -4.49 7.43
C GLY A 644 -2.71 -3.53 6.44
N ALA A 645 -3.42 -2.46 6.05
CA ALA A 645 -2.88 -1.43 5.16
C ALA A 645 -1.66 -0.71 5.76
N GLU A 646 -1.64 -0.47 7.07
CA GLU A 646 -0.49 0.13 7.78
C GLU A 646 0.70 -0.81 7.96
N VAL A 647 0.45 -2.13 7.97
CA VAL A 647 1.47 -3.17 8.18
C VAL A 647 2.15 -3.56 6.89
N VAL A 648 1.38 -3.80 5.83
CA VAL A 648 1.91 -4.32 4.55
C VAL A 648 1.85 -3.32 3.40
N GLY A 649 1.12 -2.23 3.55
CA GLY A 649 0.80 -1.28 2.49
C GLY A 649 -0.48 -1.59 1.74
N ILE A 650 -1.13 -0.53 1.22
CA ILE A 650 -2.44 -0.65 0.55
C ILE A 650 -2.36 -1.49 -0.74
N GLN A 651 -1.20 -1.49 -1.41
CA GLN A 651 -0.94 -2.24 -2.63
C GLN A 651 -0.87 -3.76 -2.40
N LEU A 652 -0.20 -4.17 -1.31
CA LEU A 652 -0.02 -5.58 -0.92
C LEU A 652 -1.18 -6.10 -0.06
N LEU A 653 -2.10 -5.22 0.38
CA LEU A 653 -3.22 -5.57 1.25
C LEU A 653 -4.05 -6.78 0.75
N PRO A 654 -4.43 -6.89 -0.54
CA PRO A 654 -5.19 -8.06 -1.02
C PRO A 654 -4.42 -9.38 -0.83
N SER A 655 -3.13 -9.37 -1.17
CA SER A 655 -2.25 -10.53 -1.03
C SER A 655 -2.01 -10.90 0.45
N ALA A 656 -1.85 -9.92 1.32
CA ALA A 656 -1.71 -10.11 2.76
C ALA A 656 -2.97 -10.70 3.39
N LEU A 657 -4.15 -10.17 3.05
CA LEU A 657 -5.44 -10.66 3.54
C LEU A 657 -5.73 -12.09 3.05
N SER A 658 -5.33 -12.45 1.82
CA SER A 658 -5.41 -13.83 1.32
C SER A 658 -4.70 -14.83 2.24
N ILE A 659 -3.44 -14.55 2.57
CA ILE A 659 -2.64 -15.40 3.46
C ILE A 659 -3.22 -15.39 4.88
N PHE A 660 -3.62 -14.21 5.37
CA PHE A 660 -4.22 -14.03 6.68
C PHE A 660 -5.46 -14.90 6.87
N TRP A 661 -6.44 -14.81 5.96
CA TRP A 661 -7.68 -15.58 6.06
C TRP A 661 -7.44 -17.08 5.99
N MET A 662 -6.53 -17.53 5.14
CA MET A 662 -6.18 -18.94 5.04
C MET A 662 -5.62 -19.49 6.37
N ILE A 663 -4.77 -18.74 7.06
CA ILE A 663 -4.23 -19.15 8.38
C ILE A 663 -5.33 -19.16 9.44
N LEU A 664 -6.26 -18.21 9.37
CA LEU A 664 -7.40 -18.08 10.28
C LEU A 664 -8.46 -19.19 10.12
N VAL A 665 -8.37 -20.04 9.10
CA VAL A 665 -9.22 -21.24 8.96
C VAL A 665 -9.12 -22.16 10.17
N ILE A 666 -7.92 -22.28 10.77
CA ILE A 666 -7.70 -23.15 11.93
C ILE A 666 -8.54 -22.70 13.14
N PRO A 667 -8.40 -21.45 13.64
CA PRO A 667 -9.25 -20.97 14.73
C PRO A 667 -10.73 -21.00 14.36
N ALA A 668 -11.11 -20.63 13.13
CA ALA A 668 -12.51 -20.68 12.70
C ALA A 668 -13.12 -22.08 12.82
N THR A 669 -12.37 -23.12 12.46
CA THR A 669 -12.84 -24.51 12.45
C THR A 669 -12.85 -25.14 13.83
N PHE A 670 -11.81 -24.89 14.63
CA PHE A 670 -11.54 -25.67 15.84
C PHE A 670 -11.88 -24.97 17.15
N ALA A 671 -12.15 -23.66 17.15
CA ALA A 671 -12.40 -22.92 18.40
C ALA A 671 -13.61 -23.46 19.18
N GLU A 672 -14.77 -23.62 18.54
CA GLU A 672 -15.97 -24.12 19.21
C GLU A 672 -15.86 -25.61 19.59
N PRO A 673 -15.37 -26.54 18.73
CA PRO A 673 -15.09 -27.91 19.15
C PRO A 673 -14.14 -28.01 20.36
N ILE A 674 -13.09 -27.19 20.40
CA ILE A 674 -12.17 -27.15 21.55
C ILE A 674 -12.93 -26.67 22.79
N ALA A 675 -13.71 -25.59 22.69
CA ALA A 675 -14.53 -25.06 23.78
C ALA A 675 -15.48 -26.11 24.35
N LEU A 676 -16.24 -26.81 23.49
CA LEU A 676 -17.18 -27.85 23.93
C LEU A 676 -16.47 -29.05 24.54
N THR A 677 -15.24 -29.35 24.14
CA THR A 677 -14.45 -30.47 24.70
C THR A 677 -13.91 -30.13 26.10
N ILE A 678 -13.52 -28.88 26.35
CA ILE A 678 -13.00 -28.44 27.65
C ILE A 678 -14.10 -28.03 28.63
N LYS A 679 -15.35 -27.90 28.16
CA LYS A 679 -16.55 -27.69 28.98
C LYS A 679 -16.73 -28.87 29.94
N THR A 680 -16.90 -28.57 31.22
CA THR A 680 -17.09 -29.58 32.27
C THR A 680 -18.58 -29.75 32.60
N SER A 681 -18.90 -30.60 33.57
CA SER A 681 -20.26 -30.76 34.10
C SER A 681 -20.45 -29.93 35.37
N GLY A 682 -21.66 -29.42 35.61
CA GLY A 682 -22.02 -28.70 36.84
C GLY A 682 -22.25 -27.19 36.64
N VAL A 683 -22.32 -26.45 37.75
CA VAL A 683 -22.67 -25.01 37.74
C VAL A 683 -21.56 -24.16 37.10
N ASP A 684 -20.31 -24.60 37.24
CA ASP A 684 -19.12 -23.94 36.66
C ASP A 684 -18.65 -24.62 35.35
N ALA A 685 -19.57 -25.33 34.67
CA ALA A 685 -19.30 -26.07 33.43
C ALA A 685 -18.53 -25.26 32.38
N TYR A 686 -18.74 -23.94 32.35
CA TYR A 686 -18.16 -23.03 31.38
C TYR A 686 -16.86 -22.35 31.81
N LEU A 687 -16.41 -22.54 33.04
CA LEU A 687 -15.25 -21.81 33.56
C LEU A 687 -14.00 -22.03 32.69
N ASN A 688 -13.73 -23.27 32.29
CA ASN A 688 -12.59 -23.60 31.42
C ASN A 688 -12.70 -22.94 30.04
N VAL A 689 -13.91 -22.88 29.48
CA VAL A 689 -14.20 -22.23 28.19
C VAL A 689 -13.93 -20.73 28.28
N GLN A 690 -14.40 -20.09 29.36
CA GLN A 690 -14.23 -18.67 29.61
C GLN A 690 -12.75 -18.32 29.84
N LEU A 691 -12.03 -19.12 30.63
CA LEU A 691 -10.59 -18.96 30.85
C LEU A 691 -9.80 -19.08 29.54
N PHE A 692 -10.07 -20.13 28.76
CA PHE A 692 -9.44 -20.31 27.45
C PHE A 692 -9.71 -19.11 26.53
N THR A 693 -10.97 -18.66 26.44
CA THR A 693 -11.37 -17.50 25.63
C THR A 693 -10.63 -16.23 26.05
N GLY A 694 -10.57 -15.95 27.36
CA GLY A 694 -9.85 -14.80 27.89
C GLY A 694 -8.35 -14.86 27.58
N VAL A 695 -7.71 -16.02 27.76
CA VAL A 695 -6.28 -16.21 27.46
C VAL A 695 -5.99 -16.01 25.98
N MET A 696 -6.87 -16.46 25.08
CA MET A 696 -6.71 -16.24 23.63
C MET A 696 -6.78 -14.75 23.28
N TYR A 697 -7.69 -13.97 23.88
CA TYR A 697 -7.69 -12.52 23.70
C TYR A 697 -6.43 -11.84 24.27
N ILE A 698 -5.91 -12.29 25.40
CA ILE A 698 -4.66 -11.75 25.95
C ILE A 698 -3.46 -12.08 25.04
N ALA A 699 -3.38 -13.29 24.49
CA ALA A 699 -2.36 -13.64 23.50
C ALA A 699 -2.45 -12.78 22.23
N ALA A 700 -3.67 -12.50 21.77
CA ALA A 700 -3.92 -11.59 20.66
C ALA A 700 -3.48 -10.16 20.99
N PHE A 701 -3.79 -9.66 22.18
CA PHE A 701 -3.34 -8.35 22.67
C PHE A 701 -1.82 -8.25 22.72
N ILE A 702 -1.13 -9.26 23.26
CA ILE A 702 0.34 -9.30 23.32
C ILE A 702 0.93 -9.22 21.90
N SER A 703 0.35 -9.95 20.94
CA SER A 703 0.81 -9.95 19.54
C SER A 703 0.72 -8.56 18.91
N ILE A 704 -0.44 -7.90 19.02
CA ILE A 704 -0.62 -6.55 18.46
C ILE A 704 0.11 -5.47 19.26
N TRP A 705 0.35 -5.69 20.55
CA TRP A 705 1.20 -4.81 21.35
C TRP A 705 2.65 -4.84 20.88
N PHE A 706 3.19 -6.02 20.56
CA PHE A 706 4.50 -6.12 19.91
C PHE A 706 4.51 -5.50 18.51
N LEU A 707 3.43 -5.63 17.75
CA LEU A 707 3.28 -4.94 16.47
C LEU A 707 3.33 -3.42 16.63
N ARG A 708 2.67 -2.88 17.66
CA ARG A 708 2.74 -1.46 18.01
C ARG A 708 4.17 -1.04 18.36
N VAL A 709 4.88 -1.83 19.17
CA VAL A 709 6.29 -1.54 19.52
C VAL A 709 7.17 -1.51 18.28
N TRP A 710 6.96 -2.45 17.35
CA TRP A 710 7.65 -2.44 16.05
C TRP A 710 7.33 -1.17 15.25
N LYS A 711 6.06 -0.76 15.16
CA LYS A 711 5.64 0.44 14.41
C LYS A 711 6.22 1.73 15.00
N ILE A 712 6.24 1.85 16.33
CA ILE A 712 6.90 2.97 17.02
C ILE A 712 8.36 3.07 16.60
N ARG A 713 9.09 1.95 16.62
CA ARG A 713 10.51 1.95 16.25
C ARG A 713 10.74 2.28 14.78
N GLU A 714 9.88 1.80 13.90
CA GLU A 714 9.90 2.20 12.49
C GLU A 714 9.77 3.72 12.37
N LEU A 715 8.77 4.31 13.01
CA LEU A 715 8.57 5.77 13.02
C LEU A 715 9.72 6.53 13.69
N GLU A 716 10.31 6.00 14.76
CA GLU A 716 11.49 6.58 15.42
C GLU A 716 12.76 6.48 14.55
N THR A 717 12.90 5.42 13.75
CA THR A 717 14.01 5.27 12.79
C THR A 717 13.85 6.25 11.62
N ILE A 718 12.59 6.62 11.31
CA ILE A 718 12.21 7.60 10.28
C ILE A 718 12.27 9.05 10.81
N ALA A 719 12.44 9.27 12.13
CA ALA A 719 12.30 10.59 12.76
C ALA A 719 13.37 11.62 12.36
N LEU A 720 13.05 12.37 11.30
CA LEU A 720 13.42 13.76 11.00
C LEU A 720 12.58 14.75 11.88
N SER A 721 12.93 16.05 11.88
CA SER A 721 12.60 17.07 12.91
C SER A 721 11.11 17.34 13.21
N GLU A 722 10.86 17.92 14.39
CA GLU A 722 9.56 18.11 15.06
C GLU A 722 8.44 18.80 14.24
N GLY A 723 8.75 19.45 13.13
CA GLY A 723 7.74 20.05 12.23
C GLY A 723 6.97 19.04 11.35
N HIS A 724 7.57 17.89 11.04
CA HIS A 724 6.95 16.84 10.22
C HIS A 724 6.03 15.89 11.01
N HIS A 725 5.99 16.04 12.34
CA HIS A 725 5.25 15.14 13.23
C HIS A 725 3.72 15.26 13.09
N GLU A 726 3.20 16.44 12.77
CA GLU A 726 1.75 16.64 12.58
C GLU A 726 1.28 16.33 11.16
N ASP A 727 2.13 16.50 10.14
CA ASP A 727 1.80 16.23 8.74
C ASP A 727 1.89 14.74 8.39
N VAL A 728 2.82 13.97 8.98
CA VAL A 728 2.88 12.50 8.82
C VAL A 728 1.73 11.79 9.56
N LEU A 729 1.18 12.40 10.61
CA LEU A 729 -0.06 11.96 11.24
C LEU A 729 -1.32 12.29 10.40
N ARG A 730 -1.18 13.14 9.38
CA ARG A 730 -2.27 13.60 8.50
C ARG A 730 -2.16 13.05 7.07
N ASN A 731 -0.96 12.71 6.61
CA ASN A 731 -0.67 12.30 5.24
C ASN A 731 -0.10 10.87 5.21
N ASP A 732 -0.83 9.99 4.53
CA ASP A 732 -0.71 8.52 4.54
C ASP A 732 0.46 7.98 3.66
N ASP A 733 1.39 8.82 3.21
CA ASP A 733 2.46 8.42 2.27
C ASP A 733 3.70 7.80 2.93
N ALA A 734 3.71 7.64 4.25
CA ALA A 734 4.76 6.88 4.95
C ALA A 734 4.78 5.37 4.59
N VAL A 735 3.87 4.94 3.73
CA VAL A 735 3.63 3.53 3.37
C VAL A 735 4.28 3.12 2.05
N SER A 736 4.80 4.05 1.23
CA SER A 736 5.55 3.66 0.01
C SER A 736 7.07 3.49 0.24
N LEU A 737 7.65 4.13 1.26
CA LEU A 737 9.11 4.13 1.51
C LEU A 737 9.65 2.91 2.29
N THR A 738 8.78 2.01 2.76
CA THR A 738 9.15 0.92 3.70
C THR A 738 9.29 -0.46 3.05
N THR A 739 9.16 -0.57 1.73
CA THR A 739 9.17 -1.88 1.04
C THR A 739 10.55 -2.31 0.55
N SER A 740 11.57 -1.44 0.47
CA SER A 740 12.91 -1.79 -0.08
C SER A 740 14.08 -1.87 0.92
N ARG A 741 13.93 -1.46 2.19
CA ARG A 741 15.03 -1.55 3.18
C ARG A 741 14.66 -2.41 4.39
N ARG A 742 15.02 -3.70 4.35
CA ARG A 742 15.44 -4.46 5.56
C ARG A 742 15.93 -5.87 5.24
N THR A 743 17.23 -5.99 4.99
CA THR A 743 18.03 -7.16 5.36
C THR A 743 19.22 -6.67 6.16
N GLU A 744 19.04 -6.45 7.46
CA GLU A 744 20.12 -6.59 8.45
C GLU A 744 19.51 -6.58 9.88
N LEU A 745 19.43 -7.76 10.49
CA LEU A 745 19.07 -7.93 11.90
C LEU A 745 20.30 -7.65 12.76
N LYS A 746 20.32 -6.55 13.53
CA LYS A 746 21.31 -6.37 14.61
C LYS A 746 20.88 -7.15 15.88
N PRO A 747 21.80 -7.87 16.55
CA PRO A 747 21.50 -8.71 17.70
C PRO A 747 21.33 -7.88 18.97
N GLY A 748 20.10 -7.46 19.28
CA GLY A 748 19.79 -6.67 20.49
C GLY A 748 18.35 -6.80 21.00
N ILE A 749 17.63 -7.87 20.60
CA ILE A 749 16.18 -8.01 20.79
C ILE A 749 15.79 -8.04 22.28
N PHE A 750 16.57 -8.69 23.15
CA PHE A 750 16.18 -8.89 24.55
C PHE A 750 16.43 -7.70 25.48
N ARG A 751 17.48 -6.89 25.24
CA ARG A 751 17.81 -5.76 26.11
C ARG A 751 16.99 -4.50 25.78
N SER A 752 16.51 -4.40 24.54
CA SER A 752 15.75 -3.24 24.04
C SER A 752 14.23 -3.34 24.24
N MET A 753 13.70 -4.54 24.54
CA MET A 753 12.27 -4.75 24.85
C MET A 753 11.82 -4.04 26.13
N PHE A 754 12.73 -3.83 27.10
CA PHE A 754 12.40 -3.24 28.39
C PHE A 754 12.24 -1.70 28.37
N GLN A 755 12.79 -1.02 27.35
CA GLN A 755 12.92 0.44 27.37
C GLN A 755 11.72 1.18 26.74
N GLY A 756 10.93 0.51 25.88
CA GLY A 756 9.73 1.07 25.24
C GLY A 756 8.42 0.92 26.05
N MET A 757 8.51 0.46 27.30
CA MET A 757 7.36 0.00 28.10
C MET A 757 6.52 1.14 28.71
N LEU A 758 6.93 2.42 28.59
CA LEU A 758 6.36 3.54 29.37
C LEU A 758 5.86 4.76 28.56
N THR A 759 5.86 4.74 27.22
CA THR A 759 5.49 5.92 26.41
C THR A 759 4.17 5.75 25.64
N LEU A 760 3.20 6.59 26.00
CA LEU A 760 1.92 6.82 25.29
C LEU A 760 2.12 7.87 24.17
N LYS A 761 2.85 7.53 23.11
CA LYS A 761 2.83 8.30 21.85
C LYS A 761 1.75 7.76 20.90
N ARG A 762 1.13 8.66 20.13
CA ARG A 762 0.11 8.38 19.11
C ARG A 762 0.77 7.59 17.97
N VAL A 763 0.32 6.35 17.75
CA VAL A 763 0.82 5.40 16.74
C VAL A 763 -0.36 4.77 16.04
#